data_AF-A0A8H3X1W4-F1
#
_entry.id   AF-A0A8H3X1W4-F1
#
_cell.length_a   1.000
_cell.length_b   1.000
_cell.length_c   1.000
_cell.angle_alpha   90.00
_cell.angle_beta   90.00
_cell.angle_gamma   90.00
#
_symmetry.space_group_name_H-M   'P 1'
#
loop_
_entity.id
_entity.type
_entity.pdbx_description
1 polymer ?
#
loop_
_entity_poly.entity_id
_entity_poly.type
_entity_poly.pdbx_seq_one_letter_code
_entity_poly.pdbx_strand_id
1 'polypeptide(L)'
;MSKQAKLGAFFKPKTDGTIDLDINNARNFVTNGKRERDKSEDEEEIDKLKVKTKRRATTPTNQGEEECINEEIDVAKINRLDSWEEKKPVPYAALCKTFEKIEATTKRLEIQELLTTFFVQVIELSPDNLLEALYLCINRICPEYENLELGVGESLLIKAIAETTGRKTSKVKEELTKWGDLGKVAKDSKNTQPTLFKPKPLTIPALFSKMKGIAKTNGQDSQERKIRDIKFLLTACQGDEAKYLIRSLEGKLRIGLAEQTVLISLAQSIVLKDPGYQKLSKALKAEELTTAADIVKSVYSELPSYDIIVPTLLKVGVKGLRESCKLTPGIPLKPMLAHPTKSITEALDRVEGKTFTCEFKYDGERGQIHLLEDGTAKIYSRNLEDSSMKFPDVLEILSSIVKPGTKNFVLDCEIVAWDPEKNCLLPFQILSTRKRKDVKESDIKVSVCLYAFDLLYLNGESLLQKSFTERREHLYNAFQEVEGKFSFARHMNASNVEEIQAFLDESVKGSCEGLMVKILDGPESSYEPSKRSRNWLKIKKDYISGGIGDSLDLVVVGAYLGRGKRTSVYGTFLLACYDPDNEEYQTICKIGTGFSDASLETHFKFLKEREIHEPKKYYNYDKGAKPDVWFEPCQVWEVKTADLSISPIYKAGLGKVDPSKGISLRFPRFIQIREDKKPEDATTSDQVADMYRSQFRTEE
;
A
#
# COMPACT_ATOMS: atom_id res chain seq x y z
N MET A 1 -68.52 15.44 3.51
CA MET A 1 -68.37 15.64 4.98
C MET A 1 -66.97 16.25 5.17
N SER A 2 -66.77 17.57 5.24
CA SER A 2 -66.90 18.48 6.41
C SER A 2 -65.99 18.09 7.59
N LYS A 3 -65.13 18.92 8.23
CA LYS A 3 -64.87 20.39 8.24
C LYS A 3 -63.32 20.64 8.31
N GLN A 4 -62.65 21.75 7.97
CA GLN A 4 -62.98 23.11 7.48
C GLN A 4 -63.06 24.29 8.50
N ALA A 5 -61.92 24.77 9.03
CA ALA A 5 -61.66 26.14 9.58
C ALA A 5 -60.13 26.31 9.81
N LYS A 6 -59.35 27.33 9.42
CA LYS A 6 -59.48 28.70 8.84
C LYS A 6 -59.57 29.89 9.83
N LEU A 7 -58.43 30.59 10.03
CA LEU A 7 -58.15 32.03 10.30
C LEU A 7 -56.60 32.19 10.43
N GLY A 8 -55.90 33.33 10.30
CA GLY A 8 -56.22 34.68 9.77
C GLY A 8 -56.32 35.79 10.84
N ALA A 9 -55.73 37.01 10.72
CA ALA A 9 -54.64 37.59 9.89
C ALA A 9 -54.26 39.01 10.45
N PHE A 10 -53.22 39.67 9.89
CA PHE A 10 -52.85 41.12 10.02
C PHE A 10 -52.34 41.71 11.36
N PHE A 11 -51.14 42.34 11.37
CA PHE A 11 -50.95 43.80 11.22
C PHE A 11 -49.44 44.22 11.13
N LYS A 12 -49.18 45.38 10.50
CA LYS A 12 -47.92 46.15 10.33
C LYS A 12 -48.34 47.64 10.17
N PRO A 13 -47.44 48.65 10.08
CA PRO A 13 -46.21 48.98 10.82
C PRO A 13 -46.25 50.46 11.34
N LYS A 14 -45.16 50.97 11.94
CA LYS A 14 -44.67 52.39 11.99
C LYS A 14 -43.57 52.54 13.08
N THR A 15 -42.59 53.45 13.10
CA THR A 15 -41.80 54.31 12.17
C THR A 15 -40.74 55.05 13.03
N ASP A 16 -39.77 55.71 12.37
CA ASP A 16 -38.96 56.85 12.84
C ASP A 16 -37.69 56.61 13.70
N GLY A 17 -36.61 57.32 13.31
CA GLY A 17 -35.29 57.26 13.95
C GLY A 17 -34.07 57.50 13.03
N THR A 18 -34.09 58.54 12.19
CA THR A 18 -32.91 59.03 11.43
C THR A 18 -31.79 59.54 12.37
N ILE A 19 -30.51 59.56 11.96
CA ILE A 19 -29.83 60.70 11.32
C ILE A 19 -28.44 60.26 10.79
N ASP A 20 -28.20 60.46 9.49
CA ASP A 20 -27.07 61.15 8.81
C ASP A 20 -25.82 61.59 9.63
N LEU A 21 -24.60 61.79 9.10
CA LEU A 21 -24.11 62.08 7.73
C LEU A 21 -22.58 61.83 7.69
N ASP A 22 -22.01 61.58 6.50
CA ASP A 22 -20.72 62.07 5.94
C ASP A 22 -19.43 62.25 6.80
N ILE A 23 -18.19 62.18 6.31
CA ILE A 23 -17.45 61.71 5.10
C ILE A 23 -16.00 62.25 5.33
N ASN A 24 -15.00 61.75 4.57
CA ASN A 24 -13.69 62.36 4.33
C ASN A 24 -12.53 62.31 5.36
N ASN A 25 -11.60 61.39 5.07
CA ASN A 25 -10.27 61.66 4.46
C ASN A 25 -9.09 62.30 5.22
N ALA A 26 -7.91 61.99 4.66
CA ALA A 26 -6.56 62.50 4.92
C ALA A 26 -5.92 62.11 6.27
N ARG A 27 -4.90 61.24 6.31
CA ARG A 27 -3.51 61.34 5.79
C ARG A 27 -2.55 62.16 6.65
N ASN A 28 -1.45 61.47 6.97
CA ASN A 28 -0.05 61.91 6.88
C ASN A 28 0.71 62.43 8.12
N PHE A 29 1.83 61.73 8.34
CA PHE A 29 3.18 62.23 8.70
C PHE A 29 3.39 62.70 10.16
N VAL A 30 4.17 61.97 10.98
CA VAL A 30 5.66 61.84 10.99
C VAL A 30 6.33 62.99 11.75
N THR A 31 6.89 62.70 12.94
CA THR A 31 8.32 62.87 13.27
C THR A 31 8.62 62.54 14.75
N ASN A 32 9.86 62.06 14.98
CA ASN A 32 10.80 62.32 16.10
C ASN A 32 10.26 62.76 17.48
N GLY A 33 10.76 62.28 18.62
CA GLY A 33 11.90 61.38 18.90
C GLY A 33 12.89 61.97 19.93
N LYS A 34 13.63 61.09 20.64
CA LYS A 34 14.79 61.39 21.54
C LYS A 34 14.46 62.27 22.79
N ARG A 35 14.66 61.82 24.03
CA ARG A 35 15.96 61.56 24.71
C ARG A 35 15.73 60.88 26.09
N GLU A 36 16.63 60.01 26.57
CA GLU A 36 17.58 60.21 27.71
C GLU A 36 16.92 60.78 28.99
N ARG A 37 17.14 60.34 30.23
CA ARG A 37 18.08 59.43 30.96
C ARG A 37 17.32 59.00 32.26
N ASP A 38 17.73 58.14 33.20
CA ASP A 38 19.04 57.76 33.73
C ASP A 38 18.96 56.44 34.55
N LYS A 39 20.09 56.03 35.16
CA LYS A 39 20.30 54.74 35.84
C LYS A 39 19.74 54.62 37.27
N SER A 40 19.46 53.37 37.69
CA SER A 40 19.92 52.84 39.00
C SER A 40 20.10 51.32 38.87
N GLU A 41 21.21 50.80 39.37
CA GLU A 41 21.48 49.37 39.55
C GLU A 41 21.27 49.07 41.04
N ASP A 42 20.57 47.98 41.37
CA ASP A 42 20.65 47.33 42.68
C ASP A 42 20.47 45.81 42.50
N GLU A 43 21.52 45.08 42.88
CA GLU A 43 21.58 43.71 43.46
C GLU A 43 20.70 42.61 42.82
N GLU A 44 21.27 41.69 42.02
CA GLU A 44 21.95 40.43 42.43
C GLU A 44 21.09 39.36 43.15
N GLU A 45 21.28 38.11 42.70
CA GLU A 45 20.73 36.84 43.23
C GLU A 45 19.25 36.75 43.64
N ILE A 46 18.41 36.16 42.76
CA ILE A 46 17.89 34.79 42.97
C ILE A 46 17.71 34.11 41.59
N ASP A 47 18.64 33.21 41.25
CA ASP A 47 18.40 32.16 40.24
C ASP A 47 17.64 30.97 40.87
N LYS A 48 16.95 30.21 40.02
CA LYS A 48 16.16 28.98 40.26
C LYS A 48 14.67 29.17 40.55
N LEU A 49 13.91 28.25 39.95
CA LEU A 49 12.47 27.95 40.14
C LEU A 49 11.44 28.91 39.49
N LYS A 50 11.20 28.73 38.18
CA LYS A 50 9.84 28.83 37.60
C LYS A 50 9.66 28.02 36.30
N VAL A 51 9.72 26.69 36.43
CA VAL A 51 9.08 25.80 35.46
C VAL A 51 7.56 25.89 35.65
N LYS A 52 6.83 26.50 34.71
CA LYS A 52 5.39 26.24 34.50
C LYS A 52 4.89 26.72 33.13
N THR A 53 4.61 25.75 32.28
CA THR A 53 3.41 25.65 31.43
C THR A 53 3.02 26.82 30.52
N LYS A 54 3.22 26.64 29.21
CA LYS A 54 2.20 27.04 28.21
C LYS A 54 1.90 25.86 27.27
N ARG A 55 0.70 25.30 27.40
CA ARG A 55 0.10 24.45 26.37
C ARG A 55 -0.17 25.32 25.14
N ARG A 56 0.16 24.83 23.95
CA ARG A 56 -0.46 25.29 22.70
C ARG A 56 -0.84 24.05 21.89
N ALA A 57 -2.12 23.87 21.65
CA ALA A 57 -2.61 22.83 20.76
C ALA A 57 -2.42 23.32 19.31
N THR A 58 -1.83 22.48 18.47
CA THR A 58 -1.77 22.68 17.02
C THR A 58 -2.03 21.35 16.33
N THR A 59 -3.16 21.28 15.66
CA THR A 59 -3.54 20.21 14.73
C THR A 59 -2.46 20.07 13.63
N PRO A 60 -2.05 18.86 13.23
CA PRO A 60 -1.08 18.71 12.16
C PRO A 60 -1.73 18.95 10.80
N THR A 61 -1.50 20.13 10.21
CA THR A 61 -1.71 20.37 8.78
C THR A 61 -0.53 19.78 7.99
N ASN A 62 -0.84 18.97 6.97
CA ASN A 62 0.17 18.43 6.04
C ASN A 62 0.65 19.54 5.07
N GLN A 63 1.49 20.44 5.57
CA GLN A 63 2.28 21.41 4.79
C GLN A 63 3.72 21.36 5.28
N GLY A 64 4.40 20.24 4.99
CA GLY A 64 5.76 19.94 5.44
C GLY A 64 6.52 19.04 4.48
N GLU A 65 6.23 19.13 3.18
CA GLU A 65 6.97 18.42 2.13
C GLU A 65 7.97 19.33 1.37
N GLU A 66 7.96 20.63 1.65
CA GLU A 66 8.87 21.63 1.05
C GLU A 66 9.67 22.38 2.11
N GLU A 67 10.78 21.79 2.60
CA GLU A 67 11.90 22.60 3.10
C GLU A 67 13.24 21.82 3.11
N CYS A 68 14.27 22.48 2.56
CA CYS A 68 15.70 22.21 2.71
C CYS A 68 16.27 20.83 2.31
N ILE A 69 16.60 20.71 1.01
CA ILE A 69 17.76 19.91 0.56
C ILE A 69 19.04 20.61 1.05
N ASN A 70 19.51 20.27 2.26
CA ASN A 70 20.71 20.87 2.85
C ASN A 70 21.57 19.83 3.59
N GLU A 71 22.21 18.96 2.84
CA GLU A 71 23.63 18.66 3.03
C GLU A 71 24.22 18.36 1.65
N GLU A 72 25.47 18.76 1.44
CA GLU A 72 26.12 18.63 0.13
C GLU A 72 26.53 17.17 -0.05
N ILE A 73 25.98 16.47 -1.07
CA ILE A 73 26.46 15.13 -1.44
C ILE A 73 27.86 15.30 -2.01
N ASP A 74 28.83 15.34 -1.11
CA ASP A 74 30.23 15.56 -1.42
C ASP A 74 30.83 14.26 -1.95
N VAL A 75 30.77 14.12 -3.27
CA VAL A 75 31.28 12.97 -4.03
C VAL A 75 32.77 12.71 -3.75
N ALA A 76 33.53 13.71 -3.28
CA ALA A 76 34.93 13.56 -2.90
C ALA A 76 35.12 13.10 -1.43
N LYS A 77 34.15 13.36 -0.54
CA LYS A 77 34.08 12.77 0.81
C LYS A 77 33.42 11.39 0.87
N ILE A 78 32.99 10.84 -0.28
CA ILE A 78 32.56 9.43 -0.35
C ILE A 78 33.68 8.57 0.23
N ASN A 79 33.38 8.00 1.40
CA ASN A 79 34.27 7.10 2.09
C ASN A 79 34.31 5.82 1.25
N ARG A 80 35.27 5.72 0.31
CA ARG A 80 35.54 4.58 -0.59
C ARG A 80 36.07 3.35 0.17
N LEU A 81 35.43 3.06 1.30
CA LEU A 81 35.57 1.85 2.06
C LEU A 81 35.19 0.70 1.12
N ASP A 82 36.18 -0.11 0.76
CA ASP A 82 36.05 -1.30 -0.07
C ASP A 82 35.74 -1.06 -1.57
N SER A 83 36.47 -0.14 -2.22
CA SER A 83 36.48 -0.06 -3.69
C SER A 83 36.96 -1.37 -4.34
N TRP A 84 36.26 -1.82 -5.36
CA TRP A 84 36.71 -2.88 -6.27
C TRP A 84 37.46 -2.30 -7.48
N GLU A 85 38.10 -3.17 -8.26
CA GLU A 85 38.76 -2.80 -9.51
C GLU A 85 37.74 -2.46 -10.61
N GLU A 86 38.06 -1.46 -11.44
CA GLU A 86 37.27 -1.10 -12.63
C GLU A 86 37.05 -2.32 -13.55
N LYS A 87 35.86 -2.44 -14.14
CA LYS A 87 35.41 -3.53 -15.02
C LYS A 87 35.38 -4.91 -14.37
N LYS A 88 35.62 -5.06 -13.06
CA LYS A 88 35.28 -6.29 -12.32
C LYS A 88 33.80 -6.29 -11.94
N PRO A 89 33.18 -7.48 -11.77
CA PRO A 89 31.83 -7.57 -11.24
C PRO A 89 31.75 -7.03 -9.81
N VAL A 90 30.66 -6.31 -9.49
CA VAL A 90 30.47 -5.70 -8.17
C VAL A 90 30.43 -6.77 -7.08
N PRO A 91 31.26 -6.70 -6.02
CA PRO A 91 31.22 -7.65 -4.91
C PRO A 91 29.91 -7.56 -4.13
N TYR A 92 29.33 -8.70 -3.72
CA TYR A 92 28.12 -8.71 -2.91
C TYR A 92 28.35 -8.09 -1.52
N ALA A 93 29.54 -8.27 -0.95
CA ALA A 93 29.99 -7.59 0.27
C ALA A 93 29.83 -6.06 0.24
N ALA A 94 30.03 -5.41 -0.92
CA ALA A 94 29.86 -3.96 -1.04
C ALA A 94 28.38 -3.55 -0.84
N LEU A 95 27.46 -4.26 -1.49
CA LEU A 95 26.03 -4.07 -1.30
C LEU A 95 25.60 -4.38 0.14
N CYS A 96 26.13 -5.43 0.75
CA CYS A 96 25.82 -5.79 2.14
C CYS A 96 26.30 -4.74 3.14
N LYS A 97 27.46 -4.10 2.92
CA LYS A 97 27.93 -2.96 3.73
C LYS A 97 27.05 -1.73 3.56
N THR A 98 26.53 -1.47 2.37
CA THR A 98 25.51 -0.44 2.14
C THR A 98 24.22 -0.76 2.89
N PHE A 99 23.74 -2.01 2.84
CA PHE A 99 22.56 -2.47 3.59
C PHE A 99 22.74 -2.40 5.11
N GLU A 100 23.94 -2.66 5.63
CA GLU A 100 24.25 -2.54 7.07
C GLU A 100 24.13 -1.09 7.53
N LYS A 101 24.74 -0.14 6.79
CA LYS A 101 24.61 1.30 7.08
C LYS A 101 23.17 1.80 6.98
N ILE A 102 22.43 1.34 5.96
CA ILE A 102 21.01 1.68 5.78
C ILE A 102 20.15 1.12 6.93
N GLU A 103 20.39 -0.12 7.38
CA GLU A 103 19.66 -0.71 8.51
C GLU A 103 19.97 -0.03 9.86
N ALA A 104 21.15 0.60 9.98
CA ALA A 104 21.58 1.30 11.19
C ALA A 104 20.94 2.69 11.38
N THR A 105 20.30 3.26 10.36
CA THR A 105 19.64 4.57 10.43
C THR A 105 18.13 4.51 10.13
N THR A 106 17.38 5.45 10.69
CA THR A 106 15.97 5.69 10.37
C THR A 106 15.75 6.96 9.55
N LYS A 107 16.81 7.71 9.23
CA LYS A 107 16.72 8.99 8.50
C LYS A 107 16.62 8.75 7.00
N ARG A 108 15.50 9.13 6.37
CA ARG A 108 15.26 8.93 4.93
C ARG A 108 16.37 9.51 4.03
N LEU A 109 16.89 10.69 4.39
CA LEU A 109 17.93 11.38 3.60
C LEU A 109 19.28 10.65 3.69
N GLU A 110 19.66 10.15 4.86
CA GLU A 110 20.88 9.36 5.07
C GLU A 110 20.82 8.02 4.30
N ILE A 111 19.67 7.33 4.33
CA ILE A 111 19.43 6.12 3.52
C ILE A 111 19.57 6.43 2.02
N GLN A 112 19.04 7.57 1.58
CA GLN A 112 19.12 8.01 0.18
C GLN A 112 20.56 8.32 -0.22
N GLU A 113 21.31 9.06 0.60
CA GLU A 113 22.72 9.36 0.36
C GLU A 113 23.56 8.09 0.25
N LEU A 114 23.46 7.19 1.23
CA LEU A 114 24.17 5.90 1.24
C LEU A 114 23.93 5.08 -0.03
N LEU A 115 22.68 5.05 -0.52
CA LEU A 115 22.34 4.33 -1.74
C LEU A 115 22.79 5.07 -3.01
N THR A 116 22.65 6.39 -3.06
CA THR A 116 23.13 7.22 -4.17
C THR A 116 24.64 7.07 -4.33
N THR A 117 25.39 7.12 -3.22
CA THR A 117 26.84 6.85 -3.16
C THR A 117 27.19 5.48 -3.76
N PHE A 118 26.48 4.43 -3.34
CA PHE A 118 26.71 3.08 -3.87
C PHE A 118 26.42 3.00 -5.38
N PHE A 119 25.32 3.58 -5.87
CA PHE A 119 25.02 3.58 -7.30
C PHE A 119 26.00 4.41 -8.14
N VAL A 120 26.47 5.57 -7.64
CA VAL A 120 27.56 6.33 -8.29
C VAL A 120 28.81 5.44 -8.46
N GLN A 121 29.21 4.72 -7.42
CA GLN A 121 30.36 3.81 -7.48
C GLN A 121 30.14 2.64 -8.47
N VAL A 122 28.93 2.08 -8.54
CA VAL A 122 28.59 1.05 -9.53
C VAL A 122 28.63 1.59 -10.95
N ILE A 123 28.10 2.80 -11.21
CA ILE A 123 28.16 3.45 -12.53
C ILE A 123 29.62 3.72 -12.95
N GLU A 124 30.48 4.12 -12.01
CA GLU A 124 31.89 4.41 -12.28
C GLU A 124 32.73 3.18 -12.61
N LEU A 125 32.55 2.09 -11.85
CA LEU A 125 33.44 0.93 -11.91
C LEU A 125 32.87 -0.22 -12.75
N SER A 126 31.55 -0.40 -12.75
CA SER A 126 30.87 -1.61 -13.25
C SER A 126 29.43 -1.31 -13.72
N PRO A 127 29.21 -0.39 -14.68
CA PRO A 127 27.88 0.08 -15.05
C PRO A 127 26.94 -1.05 -15.50
N ASP A 128 27.48 -2.08 -16.15
CA ASP A 128 26.78 -3.31 -16.57
C ASP A 128 26.26 -4.17 -15.41
N ASN A 129 26.41 -3.76 -14.15
CA ASN A 129 25.87 -4.44 -12.96
C ASN A 129 24.84 -3.57 -12.20
N LEU A 130 24.52 -2.37 -12.70
CA LEU A 130 23.60 -1.44 -12.03
C LEU A 130 22.17 -2.01 -11.95
N LEU A 131 21.74 -2.74 -12.97
CA LEU A 131 20.40 -3.33 -13.04
C LEU A 131 20.21 -4.42 -11.97
N GLU A 132 21.14 -5.36 -11.88
CA GLU A 132 21.12 -6.41 -10.85
C GLU A 132 21.30 -5.83 -9.44
N ALA A 133 22.16 -4.81 -9.28
CA ALA A 133 22.33 -4.11 -8.02
C ALA A 133 21.03 -3.43 -7.56
N LEU A 134 20.35 -2.73 -8.46
CA LEU A 134 19.04 -2.12 -8.21
C LEU A 134 18.00 -3.17 -7.84
N TYR A 135 17.92 -4.27 -8.59
CA TYR A 135 16.95 -5.33 -8.32
C TYR A 135 17.15 -5.96 -6.94
N LEU A 136 18.40 -6.17 -6.49
CA LEU A 136 18.69 -6.64 -5.14
C LEU A 136 18.30 -5.60 -4.07
N CYS A 137 18.46 -4.29 -4.32
CA CYS A 137 18.00 -3.22 -3.41
C CYS A 137 16.48 -3.22 -3.19
N ILE A 138 15.67 -3.51 -4.22
CA ILE A 138 14.21 -3.65 -4.09
C ILE A 138 13.75 -5.09 -3.77
N ASN A 139 14.71 -6.01 -3.62
CA ASN A 139 14.50 -7.44 -3.40
C ASN A 139 13.61 -8.15 -4.42
N ARG A 140 13.80 -7.86 -5.72
CA ARG A 140 13.18 -8.54 -6.86
C ARG A 140 14.24 -9.19 -7.77
N ILE A 141 13.81 -9.96 -8.77
CA ILE A 141 14.67 -10.61 -9.79
C ILE A 141 14.16 -10.42 -11.24
N CYS A 142 13.09 -9.65 -11.37
CA CYS A 142 12.34 -9.37 -12.58
C CYS A 142 11.32 -8.27 -12.26
N PRO A 143 10.66 -7.71 -13.29
CA PRO A 143 9.43 -6.96 -13.10
C PRO A 143 8.30 -7.85 -12.57
N GLU A 144 7.35 -7.25 -11.85
CA GLU A 144 6.17 -7.94 -11.29
C GLU A 144 5.39 -8.76 -12.36
N TYR A 145 5.28 -8.26 -13.58
CA TYR A 145 4.54 -8.88 -14.68
C TYR A 145 5.19 -10.14 -15.27
N GLU A 146 6.43 -10.49 -14.89
CA GLU A 146 7.01 -11.83 -15.18
C GLU A 146 6.46 -12.93 -14.26
N ASN A 147 5.73 -12.58 -13.19
CA ASN A 147 5.18 -13.50 -12.17
C ASN A 147 6.23 -14.47 -11.54
N LEU A 148 7.51 -14.09 -11.55
CA LEU A 148 8.61 -14.93 -11.08
C LEU A 148 8.97 -14.59 -9.62
N GLU A 149 8.36 -15.31 -8.68
CA GLU A 149 8.63 -15.17 -7.26
C GLU A 149 9.94 -15.85 -6.84
N LEU A 150 10.74 -15.17 -5.99
CA LEU A 150 11.84 -15.80 -5.25
C LEU A 150 11.33 -16.94 -4.35
N GLY A 151 10.27 -16.66 -3.59
CA GLY A 151 9.30 -17.64 -3.10
C GLY A 151 9.84 -18.83 -2.29
N VAL A 152 10.99 -18.70 -1.61
CA VAL A 152 11.54 -19.82 -0.84
C VAL A 152 10.87 -19.87 0.53
N GLY A 153 10.03 -20.89 0.75
CA GLY A 153 9.34 -21.10 2.02
C GLY A 153 10.30 -21.20 3.22
N GLU A 154 9.89 -20.63 4.36
CA GLU A 154 10.68 -20.55 5.61
C GLU A 154 11.26 -21.92 6.03
N SER A 155 10.52 -23.01 5.80
CA SER A 155 10.96 -24.39 6.06
C SER A 155 12.14 -24.85 5.19
N LEU A 156 12.21 -24.45 3.91
CA LEU A 156 13.33 -24.74 3.03
C LEU A 156 14.57 -23.93 3.44
N LEU A 157 14.39 -22.66 3.83
CA LEU A 157 15.48 -21.82 4.35
C LEU A 157 16.06 -22.37 5.66
N ILE A 158 15.19 -22.78 6.59
CA ILE A 158 15.59 -23.47 7.84
C ILE A 158 16.38 -24.75 7.52
N LYS A 159 15.94 -25.57 6.54
CA LYS A 159 16.66 -26.78 6.12
C LYS A 159 18.02 -26.45 5.49
N ALA A 160 18.09 -25.45 4.61
CA ALA A 160 19.34 -25.03 3.97
C ALA A 160 20.36 -24.45 4.96
N ILE A 161 19.92 -23.65 5.95
CA ILE A 161 20.78 -23.14 7.04
C ILE A 161 21.27 -24.30 7.90
N ALA A 162 20.36 -25.17 8.35
CA ALA A 162 20.69 -26.34 9.17
C ALA A 162 21.75 -27.24 8.49
N GLU A 163 21.55 -27.57 7.20
CA GLU A 163 22.48 -28.40 6.44
C GLU A 163 23.83 -27.71 6.16
N THR A 164 23.85 -26.41 5.85
CA THR A 164 25.13 -25.68 5.64
C THR A 164 25.94 -25.60 6.94
N THR A 165 25.26 -25.47 8.09
CA THR A 165 25.89 -25.15 9.37
C THR A 165 26.09 -26.38 10.27
N GLY A 166 25.68 -27.57 9.81
CA GLY A 166 25.76 -28.83 10.58
C GLY A 166 24.81 -28.88 11.79
N ARG A 167 23.77 -28.03 11.81
CA ARG A 167 22.87 -27.85 12.96
C ARG A 167 21.57 -28.66 12.80
N LYS A 168 20.92 -29.00 13.92
CA LYS A 168 19.56 -29.57 13.87
C LYS A 168 18.55 -28.48 13.53
N THR A 169 17.58 -28.78 12.66
CA THR A 169 16.51 -27.84 12.24
C THR A 169 15.67 -27.34 13.42
N SER A 170 15.52 -28.13 14.49
CA SER A 170 14.86 -27.72 15.72
C SER A 170 15.56 -26.54 16.41
N LYS A 171 16.90 -26.52 16.44
CA LYS A 171 17.68 -25.43 17.04
C LYS A 171 17.58 -24.14 16.22
N VAL A 172 17.57 -24.25 14.90
CA VAL A 172 17.35 -23.12 13.98
C VAL A 172 15.95 -22.52 14.18
N LYS A 173 14.92 -23.36 14.40
CA LYS A 173 13.56 -22.90 14.74
C LYS A 173 13.49 -22.19 16.10
N GLU A 174 14.12 -22.74 17.14
CA GLU A 174 14.18 -22.13 18.47
C GLU A 174 14.80 -20.73 18.43
N GLU A 175 15.90 -20.58 17.69
CA GLU A 175 16.56 -19.27 17.51
C GLU A 175 15.76 -18.33 16.60
N LEU A 176 15.04 -18.84 15.60
CA LEU A 176 14.10 -18.03 14.81
C LEU A 176 12.98 -17.47 15.71
N THR A 177 12.42 -18.27 16.62
CA THR A 177 11.43 -17.79 17.61
C THR A 177 12.02 -16.73 18.52
N LYS A 178 13.28 -16.89 18.97
CA LYS A 178 13.97 -15.91 19.83
C LYS A 178 14.27 -14.58 19.12
N TRP A 179 14.73 -14.61 17.87
CA TRP A 179 15.22 -13.42 17.16
C TRP A 179 14.20 -12.79 16.19
N GLY A 180 13.15 -13.53 15.79
CA GLY A 180 12.16 -13.09 14.81
C GLY A 180 12.69 -12.91 13.38
N ASP A 181 13.94 -13.28 13.10
CA ASP A 181 14.67 -12.97 11.88
C ASP A 181 15.66 -14.09 11.50
N LEU A 182 15.33 -14.83 10.44
CA LEU A 182 16.14 -15.97 9.98
C LEU A 182 17.49 -15.53 9.40
N GLY A 183 17.63 -14.29 8.95
CA GLY A 183 18.91 -13.75 8.48
C GLY A 183 19.92 -13.57 9.61
N LYS A 184 19.46 -13.13 10.80
CA LYS A 184 20.33 -13.09 12.00
C LYS A 184 20.78 -14.49 12.39
N VAL A 185 19.86 -15.45 12.43
CA VAL A 185 20.17 -16.87 12.70
C VAL A 185 21.19 -17.42 11.69
N ALA A 186 21.11 -17.04 10.42
CA ALA A 186 22.06 -17.45 9.40
C ALA A 186 23.46 -16.83 9.59
N LYS A 187 23.56 -15.53 9.89
CA LYS A 187 24.83 -14.83 10.21
C LYS A 187 25.52 -15.42 11.46
N ASP A 188 24.75 -15.66 12.52
CA ASP A 188 25.28 -16.14 13.79
C ASP A 188 25.61 -17.65 13.77
N SER A 189 25.08 -18.39 12.77
CA SER A 189 25.41 -19.79 12.56
C SER A 189 26.74 -19.95 11.82
N LYS A 190 27.81 -20.28 12.54
CA LYS A 190 29.10 -20.62 11.93
C LYS A 190 28.95 -21.79 10.95
N ASN A 191 29.55 -21.66 9.77
CA ASN A 191 29.72 -22.80 8.87
C ASN A 191 30.71 -23.80 9.52
N THR A 192 30.23 -25.02 9.80
CA THR A 192 31.02 -26.09 10.41
C THR A 192 31.48 -27.13 9.40
N GLN A 193 31.07 -27.02 8.14
CA GLN A 193 31.42 -27.96 7.08
C GLN A 193 32.77 -27.54 6.44
N PRO A 194 33.84 -28.32 6.59
CA PRO A 194 35.15 -27.95 6.05
C PRO A 194 35.16 -28.01 4.52
N THR A 195 35.52 -26.90 3.87
CA THR A 195 35.72 -26.82 2.43
C THR A 195 37.20 -26.99 2.08
N LEU A 196 37.53 -27.89 1.14
CA LEU A 196 38.92 -28.11 0.67
C LEU A 196 39.59 -26.84 0.12
N PHE A 197 38.81 -25.89 -0.40
CA PHE A 197 39.28 -24.59 -0.88
C PHE A 197 38.35 -23.49 -0.38
N LYS A 198 38.89 -22.30 -0.11
CA LYS A 198 38.06 -21.13 0.20
C LYS A 198 37.20 -20.80 -1.04
N PRO A 199 35.86 -20.72 -0.94
CA PRO A 199 35.02 -20.36 -2.06
C PRO A 199 35.32 -18.94 -2.55
N LYS A 200 35.12 -18.70 -3.84
CA LYS A 200 35.25 -17.36 -4.42
C LYS A 200 34.20 -16.43 -3.79
N PRO A 201 34.54 -15.16 -3.48
CA PRO A 201 33.56 -14.18 -3.00
C PRO A 201 32.38 -14.05 -3.95
N LEU A 202 31.18 -13.81 -3.39
CA LEU A 202 29.98 -13.58 -4.19
C LEU A 202 30.06 -12.22 -4.90
N THR A 203 29.54 -12.17 -6.12
CA THR A 203 29.35 -10.94 -6.89
C THR A 203 27.88 -10.76 -7.21
N ILE A 204 27.44 -9.50 -7.34
CA ILE A 204 26.04 -9.14 -7.63
C ILE A 204 25.47 -9.90 -8.83
N PRO A 205 26.07 -9.88 -10.04
CA PRO A 205 25.50 -10.57 -11.20
C PRO A 205 25.48 -12.10 -11.03
N ALA A 206 26.48 -12.69 -10.36
CA ALA A 206 26.51 -14.13 -10.11
C ALA A 206 25.42 -14.56 -9.10
N LEU A 207 25.26 -13.79 -8.01
CA LEU A 207 24.19 -13.98 -7.04
C LEU A 207 22.81 -13.82 -7.69
N PHE A 208 22.61 -12.74 -8.44
CA PHE A 208 21.37 -12.42 -9.12
C PHE A 208 20.95 -13.53 -10.10
N SER A 209 21.89 -13.98 -10.93
CA SER A 209 21.70 -15.11 -11.84
C SER A 209 21.29 -16.39 -11.10
N LYS A 210 21.92 -16.72 -9.97
CA LYS A 210 21.54 -17.88 -9.15
C LYS A 210 20.20 -17.71 -8.46
N MET A 211 19.85 -16.53 -7.98
CA MET A 211 18.53 -16.24 -7.42
C MET A 211 17.42 -16.38 -8.49
N LYS A 212 17.64 -15.87 -9.71
CA LYS A 212 16.71 -16.06 -10.84
C LYS A 212 16.60 -17.55 -11.25
N GLY A 213 17.68 -18.32 -11.14
CA GLY A 213 17.67 -19.79 -11.33
C GLY A 213 16.89 -20.55 -10.24
N ILE A 214 17.06 -20.19 -8.96
CA ILE A 214 16.32 -20.75 -7.83
C ILE A 214 14.81 -20.49 -7.99
N ALA A 215 14.41 -19.29 -8.41
CA ALA A 215 13.02 -18.95 -8.67
C ALA A 215 12.43 -19.79 -9.81
N LYS A 216 13.13 -19.88 -10.96
CA LYS A 216 12.70 -20.66 -12.13
C LYS A 216 12.67 -22.18 -11.91
N THR A 217 13.26 -22.69 -10.84
CA THR A 217 13.30 -24.14 -10.55
C THR A 217 11.92 -24.64 -10.09
N ASN A 218 11.29 -25.48 -10.92
CA ASN A 218 9.99 -26.11 -10.68
C ASN A 218 10.05 -27.64 -10.92
N GLY A 219 8.89 -28.32 -10.81
CA GLY A 219 8.75 -29.76 -11.04
C GLY A 219 9.26 -30.66 -9.91
N GLN A 220 9.41 -31.96 -10.21
CA GLN A 220 9.91 -32.98 -9.28
C GLN A 220 11.33 -32.63 -8.81
N ASP A 221 11.64 -32.92 -7.54
CA ASP A 221 12.89 -32.62 -6.82
C ASP A 221 13.34 -31.15 -6.82
N SER A 222 12.43 -30.22 -7.18
CA SER A 222 12.70 -28.78 -7.19
C SER A 222 13.12 -28.24 -5.84
N GLN A 223 12.50 -28.72 -4.75
CA GLN A 223 12.85 -28.30 -3.38
C GLN A 223 14.30 -28.65 -3.03
N GLU A 224 14.78 -29.83 -3.42
CA GLU A 224 16.15 -30.27 -3.15
C GLU A 224 17.18 -29.49 -3.98
N ARG A 225 16.87 -29.24 -5.26
CA ARG A 225 17.68 -28.36 -6.11
C ARG A 225 17.77 -26.94 -5.54
N LYS A 226 16.65 -26.35 -5.09
CA LYS A 226 16.65 -25.04 -4.42
C LYS A 226 17.49 -25.05 -3.15
N ILE A 227 17.35 -26.06 -2.28
CA ILE A 227 18.16 -26.20 -1.06
C ILE A 227 19.65 -26.29 -1.39
N ARG A 228 20.05 -27.14 -2.34
CA ARG A 228 21.45 -27.27 -2.79
C ARG A 228 22.02 -25.94 -3.28
N ASP A 229 21.27 -25.21 -4.11
CA ASP A 229 21.74 -23.96 -4.71
C ASP A 229 21.82 -22.83 -3.65
N ILE A 230 20.92 -22.83 -2.65
CA ILE A 230 21.00 -21.92 -1.48
C ILE A 230 22.19 -22.27 -0.58
N LYS A 231 22.46 -23.56 -0.33
CA LYS A 231 23.65 -24.01 0.44
C LYS A 231 24.95 -23.59 -0.25
N PHE A 232 25.02 -23.64 -1.58
CA PHE A 232 26.16 -23.15 -2.35
C PHE A 232 26.39 -21.65 -2.13
N LEU A 233 25.34 -20.83 -2.18
CA LEU A 233 25.44 -19.39 -1.89
C LEU A 233 25.85 -19.13 -0.43
N LEU A 234 25.20 -19.78 0.54
CA LEU A 234 25.52 -19.64 1.98
C LEU A 234 26.97 -20.03 2.31
N THR A 235 27.53 -21.02 1.62
CA THR A 235 28.91 -21.48 1.83
C THR A 235 29.93 -20.42 1.38
N ALA A 236 29.58 -19.60 0.38
CA ALA A 236 30.42 -18.51 -0.13
C ALA A 236 30.28 -17.20 0.68
N CYS A 237 29.22 -17.05 1.47
CA CYS A 237 28.96 -15.85 2.26
C CYS A 237 30.02 -15.60 3.34
N GLN A 238 30.37 -14.33 3.53
CA GLN A 238 31.25 -13.83 4.60
C GLN A 238 30.55 -12.71 5.38
N GLY A 239 30.62 -12.76 6.72
CA GLY A 239 29.99 -11.76 7.60
C GLY A 239 28.48 -11.62 7.36
N ASP A 240 28.01 -10.39 7.13
CA ASP A 240 26.59 -10.06 6.98
C ASP A 240 25.99 -10.48 5.62
N GLU A 241 26.78 -10.99 4.68
CA GLU A 241 26.26 -11.53 3.41
C GLU A 241 25.20 -12.63 3.64
N ALA A 242 25.41 -13.53 4.61
CA ALA A 242 24.46 -14.60 4.93
C ALA A 242 23.12 -14.05 5.47
N LYS A 243 23.16 -12.95 6.22
CA LYS A 243 21.98 -12.27 6.78
C LYS A 243 21.14 -11.67 5.65
N TYR A 244 21.75 -10.91 4.76
CA TYR A 244 21.02 -10.27 3.67
C TYR A 244 20.56 -11.28 2.61
N LEU A 245 21.35 -12.32 2.30
CA LEU A 245 20.96 -13.39 1.40
C LEU A 245 19.67 -14.10 1.87
N ILE A 246 19.63 -14.51 3.15
CA ILE A 246 18.47 -15.22 3.68
C ILE A 246 17.24 -14.32 3.79
N ARG A 247 17.42 -13.07 4.23
CA ARG A 247 16.33 -12.07 4.21
C ARG A 247 15.80 -11.83 2.79
N SER A 248 16.66 -11.78 1.80
CA SER A 248 16.28 -11.66 0.39
C SER A 248 15.45 -12.85 -0.10
N LEU A 249 15.92 -14.08 0.17
CA LEU A 249 15.22 -15.31 -0.20
C LEU A 249 13.89 -15.51 0.56
N GLU A 250 13.76 -14.96 1.78
CA GLU A 250 12.49 -14.88 2.54
C GLU A 250 11.50 -13.84 1.97
N GLY A 251 11.92 -13.07 0.95
CA GLY A 251 11.14 -11.96 0.38
C GLY A 251 11.12 -10.69 1.24
N LYS A 252 11.96 -10.59 2.30
CA LYS A 252 11.86 -9.55 3.34
C LYS A 252 13.24 -9.03 3.75
N LEU A 253 13.76 -8.05 3.00
CA LEU A 253 15.09 -7.47 3.26
C LEU A 253 15.21 -6.71 4.60
N ARG A 254 14.09 -6.15 5.11
CA ARG A 254 13.94 -5.56 6.47
C ARG A 254 14.90 -4.39 6.82
N ILE A 255 15.53 -3.73 5.85
CA ILE A 255 16.49 -2.63 6.09
C ILE A 255 15.88 -1.22 6.13
N GLY A 256 14.56 -1.07 5.93
CA GLY A 256 13.90 0.26 5.92
C GLY A 256 14.03 1.04 4.60
N LEU A 257 14.74 0.51 3.61
CA LEU A 257 14.78 1.03 2.24
C LEU A 257 13.43 0.84 1.52
N ALA A 258 12.98 1.87 0.80
CA ALA A 258 11.77 1.85 -0.02
C ALA A 258 12.11 2.02 -1.51
N GLU A 259 11.29 1.43 -2.40
CA GLU A 259 11.43 1.52 -3.86
C GLU A 259 11.47 2.97 -4.38
N GLN A 260 10.73 3.89 -3.73
CA GLN A 260 10.80 5.32 -4.03
C GLN A 260 12.18 5.93 -3.73
N THR A 261 12.84 5.54 -2.65
CA THR A 261 14.22 5.95 -2.35
C THR A 261 15.19 5.38 -3.39
N VAL A 262 14.97 4.14 -3.85
CA VAL A 262 15.79 3.53 -4.92
C VAL A 262 15.68 4.31 -6.24
N LEU A 263 14.47 4.72 -6.63
CA LEU A 263 14.25 5.55 -7.83
C LEU A 263 14.92 6.92 -7.72
N ILE A 264 14.81 7.58 -6.56
CA ILE A 264 15.47 8.87 -6.30
C ILE A 264 17.00 8.71 -6.38
N SER A 265 17.56 7.72 -5.68
CA SER A 265 19.01 7.48 -5.69
C SER A 265 19.55 7.09 -7.06
N LEU A 266 18.78 6.32 -7.86
CA LEU A 266 19.13 6.04 -9.25
C LEU A 266 19.23 7.33 -10.06
N ALA A 267 18.18 8.17 -10.04
CA ALA A 267 18.15 9.43 -10.77
C ALA A 267 19.31 10.36 -10.38
N GLN A 268 19.53 10.53 -9.08
CA GLN A 268 20.60 11.35 -8.54
C GLN A 268 21.98 10.81 -8.94
N SER A 269 22.19 9.48 -8.92
CA SER A 269 23.47 8.88 -9.29
C SER A 269 23.85 9.13 -10.76
N ILE A 270 22.87 9.18 -11.67
CA ILE A 270 23.08 9.53 -13.09
C ILE A 270 23.45 11.02 -13.23
N VAL A 271 22.74 11.92 -12.53
CA VAL A 271 23.01 13.38 -12.58
C VAL A 271 24.37 13.73 -11.98
N LEU A 272 24.75 13.12 -10.85
CA LEU A 272 26.04 13.38 -10.18
C LEU A 272 27.24 13.01 -11.08
N LYS A 273 27.04 12.15 -12.08
CA LYS A 273 28.03 11.76 -13.09
C LYS A 273 28.10 12.69 -14.31
N ASP A 274 27.13 13.59 -14.51
CA ASP A 274 27.17 14.57 -15.60
C ASP A 274 28.27 15.64 -15.33
N PRO A 275 29.26 15.80 -16.23
CA PRO A 275 30.27 16.86 -16.10
C PRO A 275 29.69 18.28 -16.09
N GLY A 276 28.48 18.48 -16.63
CA GLY A 276 27.72 19.72 -16.57
C GLY A 276 27.23 20.03 -15.15
N TYR A 277 26.78 19.02 -14.40
CA TYR A 277 26.25 19.19 -13.04
C TYR A 277 27.26 19.86 -12.10
N GLN A 278 28.54 19.50 -12.19
CA GLN A 278 29.57 20.05 -11.31
C GLN A 278 29.77 21.56 -11.46
N LYS A 279 29.42 22.13 -12.63
CA LYS A 279 29.52 23.55 -12.96
C LYS A 279 28.33 24.39 -12.49
N LEU A 280 27.26 23.75 -12.02
CA LEU A 280 26.04 24.43 -11.55
C LEU A 280 26.25 25.10 -10.18
N SER A 281 25.50 26.16 -9.92
CA SER A 281 25.43 26.79 -8.59
C SER A 281 24.72 25.86 -7.58
N LYS A 282 24.91 26.08 -6.27
CA LYS A 282 24.32 25.23 -5.22
C LYS A 282 22.79 25.11 -5.34
N ALA A 283 22.09 26.21 -5.69
CA ALA A 283 20.64 26.20 -5.89
C ALA A 283 20.23 25.34 -7.10
N LEU A 284 20.86 25.55 -8.26
CA LEU A 284 20.59 24.78 -9.48
C LEU A 284 20.93 23.29 -9.33
N LYS A 285 21.94 22.94 -8.53
CA LYS A 285 22.25 21.54 -8.19
C LYS A 285 21.07 20.85 -7.48
N ALA A 286 20.45 21.50 -6.50
CA ALA A 286 19.32 20.93 -5.76
C ALA A 286 18.06 20.80 -6.65
N GLU A 287 17.82 21.77 -7.52
CA GLU A 287 16.74 21.77 -8.50
C GLU A 287 16.89 20.66 -9.54
N GLU A 288 18.09 20.49 -10.12
CA GLU A 288 18.40 19.43 -11.10
C GLU A 288 18.22 18.03 -10.50
N LEU A 289 18.70 17.79 -9.27
CA LEU A 289 18.52 16.50 -8.57
C LEU A 289 17.04 16.18 -8.29
N THR A 290 16.23 17.19 -8.00
CA THR A 290 14.79 17.04 -7.73
C THR A 290 14.04 16.73 -9.02
N THR A 291 14.26 17.56 -10.05
CA THR A 291 13.71 17.39 -11.40
C THR A 291 14.04 16.02 -11.98
N ALA A 292 15.29 15.57 -11.82
CA ALA A 292 15.71 14.26 -12.29
C ALA A 292 14.98 13.10 -11.56
N ALA A 293 14.82 13.20 -10.25
CA ALA A 293 14.06 12.23 -9.48
C ALA A 293 12.59 12.17 -9.92
N ASP A 294 11.97 13.31 -10.22
CA ASP A 294 10.59 13.39 -10.70
C ASP A 294 10.42 12.79 -12.10
N ILE A 295 11.36 13.07 -13.03
CA ILE A 295 11.38 12.45 -14.36
C ILE A 295 11.46 10.92 -14.25
N VAL A 296 12.41 10.40 -13.46
CA VAL A 296 12.60 8.94 -13.31
C VAL A 296 11.41 8.27 -12.62
N LYS A 297 10.85 8.86 -11.55
CA LYS A 297 9.63 8.35 -10.90
C LYS A 297 8.42 8.35 -11.85
N SER A 298 8.26 9.39 -12.66
CA SER A 298 7.17 9.52 -13.62
C SER A 298 7.29 8.49 -14.74
N VAL A 299 8.47 8.37 -15.37
CA VAL A 299 8.75 7.36 -16.40
C VAL A 299 8.57 5.94 -15.84
N TYR A 300 9.08 5.64 -14.63
CA TYR A 300 8.88 4.33 -14.02
C TYR A 300 7.40 4.03 -13.69
N SER A 301 6.59 5.05 -13.40
CA SER A 301 5.17 4.84 -13.14
C SER A 301 4.37 4.55 -14.42
N GLU A 302 4.80 5.09 -15.57
CA GLU A 302 4.22 4.83 -16.89
C GLU A 302 4.78 3.55 -17.57
N LEU A 303 6.03 3.19 -17.26
CA LEU A 303 6.74 2.03 -17.80
C LEU A 303 7.58 1.37 -16.68
N PRO A 304 6.97 0.59 -15.78
CA PRO A 304 7.64 -0.02 -14.62
C PRO A 304 8.50 -1.24 -15.01
N SER A 305 9.55 -0.98 -15.79
CA SER A 305 10.53 -1.96 -16.26
C SER A 305 11.94 -1.41 -16.07
N TYR A 306 12.64 -1.89 -15.05
CA TYR A 306 14.04 -1.52 -14.82
C TYR A 306 14.95 -2.04 -15.93
N ASP A 307 14.60 -3.18 -16.55
CA ASP A 307 15.34 -3.76 -17.68
C ASP A 307 15.36 -2.84 -18.91
N ILE A 308 14.39 -1.92 -19.05
CA ILE A 308 14.37 -0.89 -20.09
C ILE A 308 14.95 0.43 -19.56
N ILE A 309 14.52 0.86 -18.36
CA ILE A 309 14.87 2.18 -17.83
C ILE A 309 16.36 2.29 -17.49
N VAL A 310 16.97 1.27 -16.86
CA VAL A 310 18.36 1.36 -16.41
C VAL A 310 19.34 1.43 -17.59
N PRO A 311 19.29 0.55 -18.61
CA PRO A 311 20.13 0.69 -19.80
C PRO A 311 19.88 2.00 -20.56
N THR A 312 18.63 2.47 -20.59
CA THR A 312 18.29 3.75 -21.25
C THR A 312 18.90 4.94 -20.51
N LEU A 313 18.78 4.99 -19.18
CA LEU A 313 19.40 6.02 -18.33
C LEU A 313 20.92 6.09 -18.51
N LEU A 314 21.59 4.93 -18.57
CA LEU A 314 23.03 4.85 -18.82
C LEU A 314 23.43 5.34 -20.22
N LYS A 315 22.52 5.26 -21.21
CA LYS A 315 22.77 5.64 -22.60
C LYS A 315 22.45 7.10 -22.92
N VAL A 316 21.32 7.63 -22.46
CA VAL A 316 20.82 8.98 -22.83
C VAL A 316 20.69 9.95 -21.66
N GLY A 317 21.07 9.52 -20.45
CA GLY A 317 20.90 10.29 -19.22
C GLY A 317 19.43 10.49 -18.85
N VAL A 318 19.17 11.34 -17.85
CA VAL A 318 17.80 11.60 -17.38
C VAL A 318 17.01 12.46 -18.39
N LYS A 319 17.67 13.39 -19.07
CA LYS A 319 17.01 14.34 -20.00
C LYS A 319 16.40 13.65 -21.22
N GLY A 320 17.08 12.67 -21.81
CA GLY A 320 16.56 11.87 -22.93
C GLY A 320 15.59 10.73 -22.52
N LEU A 321 15.37 10.52 -21.22
CA LEU A 321 14.64 9.34 -20.74
C LEU A 321 13.17 9.32 -21.17
N ARG A 322 12.45 10.45 -21.03
CA ARG A 322 11.02 10.54 -21.34
C ARG A 322 10.71 10.39 -22.84
N GLU A 323 11.64 10.79 -23.70
CA GLU A 323 11.51 10.58 -25.15
C GLU A 323 11.74 9.12 -25.54
N SER A 324 12.61 8.41 -24.80
CA SER A 324 13.03 7.04 -25.08
C SER A 324 12.15 5.96 -24.42
N CYS A 325 11.61 6.24 -23.23
CA CYS A 325 10.78 5.32 -22.44
C CYS A 325 9.33 5.83 -22.39
N LYS A 326 8.47 5.27 -23.25
CA LYS A 326 7.05 5.61 -23.36
C LYS A 326 6.16 4.45 -22.91
N LEU A 327 4.93 4.74 -22.50
CA LEU A 327 3.90 3.73 -22.27
C LEU A 327 3.80 2.78 -23.47
N THR A 328 3.90 1.48 -23.21
CA THR A 328 3.98 0.42 -24.23
C THR A 328 3.02 -0.73 -23.87
N PRO A 329 2.04 -1.08 -24.73
CA PRO A 329 1.19 -2.26 -24.51
C PRO A 329 2.01 -3.54 -24.28
N GLY A 330 1.58 -4.40 -23.35
CA GLY A 330 2.37 -5.55 -22.89
C GLY A 330 3.30 -5.28 -21.70
N ILE A 331 3.45 -4.02 -21.29
CA ILE A 331 4.05 -3.63 -20.00
C ILE A 331 3.00 -2.83 -19.22
N PRO A 332 2.49 -3.33 -18.08
CA PRO A 332 1.46 -2.63 -17.33
C PRO A 332 2.01 -1.39 -16.63
N LEU A 333 1.23 -0.32 -16.59
CA LEU A 333 1.58 0.92 -15.89
C LEU A 333 1.01 0.95 -14.47
N LYS A 334 1.70 1.66 -13.55
CA LYS A 334 1.26 1.78 -12.15
C LYS A 334 -0.12 2.48 -12.10
N PRO A 335 -1.12 1.89 -11.44
CA PRO A 335 -2.48 2.44 -11.45
C PRO A 335 -2.57 3.78 -10.70
N MET A 336 -3.44 4.67 -11.17
CA MET A 336 -3.84 5.88 -10.44
C MET A 336 -4.62 5.50 -9.17
N LEU A 337 -4.37 6.22 -8.07
CA LEU A 337 -4.89 5.89 -6.73
C LEU A 337 -5.84 6.97 -6.22
N ALA A 338 -6.95 6.55 -5.60
CA ALA A 338 -7.91 7.50 -5.01
C ALA A 338 -7.64 7.82 -3.53
N HIS A 339 -7.77 9.10 -3.18
CA HIS A 339 -7.69 9.60 -1.82
C HIS A 339 -8.96 9.26 -1.02
N PRO A 340 -8.87 8.69 0.19
CA PRO A 340 -10.04 8.47 1.04
C PRO A 340 -10.65 9.79 1.52
N THR A 341 -11.98 9.80 1.67
CA THR A 341 -12.75 10.92 2.19
C THR A 341 -13.72 10.41 3.28
N LYS A 342 -13.94 11.18 4.35
CA LYS A 342 -14.74 10.83 5.54
C LYS A 342 -16.17 11.36 5.53
N SER A 343 -16.51 12.23 4.58
CA SER A 343 -17.87 12.71 4.34
C SER A 343 -18.07 13.11 2.87
N ILE A 344 -19.33 13.25 2.45
CA ILE A 344 -19.65 13.81 1.12
C ILE A 344 -19.23 15.28 1.05
N THR A 345 -19.40 16.05 2.14
CA THR A 345 -18.95 17.45 2.24
C THR A 345 -17.44 17.58 1.97
N GLU A 346 -16.60 16.77 2.63
CA GLU A 346 -15.14 16.78 2.40
C GLU A 346 -14.78 16.38 0.94
N ALA A 347 -15.67 15.67 0.22
CA ALA A 347 -15.47 15.38 -1.20
C ALA A 347 -15.79 16.62 -2.05
N LEU A 348 -16.93 17.28 -1.80
CA LEU A 348 -17.34 18.51 -2.48
C LEU A 348 -16.36 19.65 -2.24
N ASP A 349 -15.99 19.93 -0.99
CA ASP A 349 -14.97 20.93 -0.62
C ASP A 349 -13.63 20.69 -1.35
N ARG A 350 -13.34 19.44 -1.74
CA ARG A 350 -12.12 19.10 -2.47
C ARG A 350 -12.18 19.36 -3.97
N VAL A 351 -13.37 19.32 -4.56
CA VAL A 351 -13.65 19.51 -5.99
C VAL A 351 -14.41 20.82 -6.29
N GLU A 352 -14.56 21.69 -5.29
CA GLU A 352 -15.20 23.00 -5.41
C GLU A 352 -14.62 23.80 -6.59
N GLY A 353 -15.50 24.39 -7.40
CA GLY A 353 -15.12 25.15 -8.59
C GLY A 353 -14.66 24.32 -9.79
N LYS A 354 -14.77 22.98 -9.75
CA LYS A 354 -14.36 22.06 -10.83
C LYS A 354 -15.51 21.23 -11.34
N THR A 355 -15.44 20.82 -12.61
CA THR A 355 -16.31 19.78 -13.16
C THR A 355 -15.86 18.41 -12.65
N PHE A 356 -16.81 17.60 -12.17
CA PHE A 356 -16.52 16.26 -11.67
C PHE A 356 -17.67 15.29 -11.96
N THR A 357 -17.37 14.01 -11.79
CA THR A 357 -18.29 12.90 -12.01
C THR A 357 -18.14 11.90 -10.87
N CYS A 358 -19.25 11.35 -10.41
CA CYS A 358 -19.30 10.26 -9.46
C CYS A 358 -19.50 8.95 -10.23
N GLU A 359 -18.69 7.94 -9.96
CA GLU A 359 -18.82 6.59 -10.50
C GLU A 359 -19.07 5.58 -9.39
N PHE A 360 -19.81 4.51 -9.70
CA PHE A 360 -19.93 3.36 -8.80
C PHE A 360 -18.55 2.78 -8.49
N LYS A 361 -18.25 2.61 -7.20
CA LYS A 361 -17.04 1.93 -6.76
C LYS A 361 -17.31 0.44 -6.57
N TYR A 362 -17.24 -0.29 -7.67
CA TYR A 362 -17.34 -1.74 -7.72
C TYR A 362 -16.40 -2.46 -6.71
N ASP A 363 -16.86 -3.62 -6.22
CA ASP A 363 -16.13 -4.51 -5.30
C ASP A 363 -15.60 -5.74 -6.05
N GLY A 364 -14.46 -5.59 -6.74
CA GLY A 364 -13.90 -6.63 -7.59
C GLY A 364 -12.38 -6.70 -7.54
N GLU A 365 -11.78 -7.11 -8.65
CA GLU A 365 -10.35 -7.02 -8.88
C GLU A 365 -10.06 -6.09 -10.06
N ARG A 366 -9.34 -5.00 -9.81
CA ARG A 366 -8.87 -4.10 -10.88
C ARG A 366 -7.99 -4.86 -11.87
N GLY A 367 -8.45 -4.89 -13.12
CA GLY A 367 -7.77 -5.46 -14.27
C GLY A 367 -7.37 -4.38 -15.27
N GLN A 368 -6.08 -4.27 -15.54
CA GLN A 368 -5.54 -3.46 -16.63
C GLN A 368 -5.39 -4.36 -17.86
N ILE A 369 -6.24 -4.17 -18.87
CA ILE A 369 -6.30 -5.03 -20.05
C ILE A 369 -5.51 -4.38 -21.19
N HIS A 370 -4.50 -5.08 -21.71
CA HIS A 370 -3.69 -4.64 -22.83
C HIS A 370 -4.02 -5.49 -24.05
N LEU A 371 -4.29 -4.85 -25.19
CA LEU A 371 -4.29 -5.48 -26.50
C LEU A 371 -3.07 -4.97 -27.28
N LEU A 372 -2.24 -5.90 -27.74
CA LEU A 372 -1.01 -5.63 -28.51
C LEU A 372 -1.30 -5.63 -30.02
N GLU A 373 -0.37 -5.09 -30.81
CA GLU A 373 -0.49 -5.00 -32.28
C GLU A 373 -0.55 -6.35 -33.00
N ASP A 374 -0.02 -7.40 -32.39
CA ASP A 374 -0.07 -8.79 -32.89
C ASP A 374 -1.40 -9.50 -32.56
N GLY A 375 -2.33 -8.81 -31.87
CA GLY A 375 -3.58 -9.37 -31.38
C GLY A 375 -3.47 -10.11 -30.04
N THR A 376 -2.27 -10.21 -29.44
CA THR A 376 -2.09 -10.79 -28.11
C THR A 376 -2.77 -9.89 -27.08
N ALA A 377 -3.61 -10.48 -26.22
CA ALA A 377 -4.25 -9.78 -25.12
C ALA A 377 -3.72 -10.26 -23.76
N LYS A 378 -3.58 -9.34 -22.81
CA LYS A 378 -3.10 -9.61 -21.44
C LYS A 378 -3.88 -8.82 -20.41
N ILE A 379 -4.01 -9.38 -19.20
CA ILE A 379 -4.66 -8.75 -18.06
C ILE A 379 -3.65 -8.65 -16.94
N TYR A 380 -3.47 -7.46 -16.36
CA TYR A 380 -2.59 -7.26 -15.21
C TYR A 380 -3.37 -6.79 -13.99
N SER A 381 -3.00 -7.31 -12.83
CA SER A 381 -3.63 -6.90 -11.57
C SER A 381 -3.22 -5.48 -11.17
N ARG A 382 -3.90 -4.94 -10.16
CA ARG A 382 -3.48 -3.72 -9.44
C ARG A 382 -1.99 -3.67 -9.08
N ASN A 383 -1.38 -4.82 -8.78
CA ASN A 383 0.03 -4.93 -8.39
C ASN A 383 0.98 -5.22 -9.57
N LEU A 384 0.46 -5.13 -10.80
CA LEU A 384 1.14 -5.44 -12.07
C LEU A 384 1.43 -6.93 -12.33
N GLU A 385 0.86 -7.84 -11.54
CA GLU A 385 1.00 -9.29 -11.76
C GLU A 385 0.15 -9.73 -12.96
N ASP A 386 0.71 -10.52 -13.88
CA ASP A 386 -0.01 -11.03 -15.05
C ASP A 386 -1.10 -12.02 -14.59
N SER A 387 -2.35 -11.62 -14.78
CA SER A 387 -3.56 -12.32 -14.33
C SER A 387 -4.31 -12.98 -15.50
N SER A 388 -3.71 -12.99 -16.70
CA SER A 388 -4.32 -13.54 -17.92
C SER A 388 -4.80 -14.99 -17.75
N MET A 389 -3.97 -15.83 -17.11
CA MET A 389 -4.27 -17.26 -16.82
C MET A 389 -5.39 -17.49 -15.77
N LYS A 390 -5.89 -16.44 -15.11
CA LYS A 390 -6.99 -16.50 -14.15
C LYS A 390 -8.35 -16.17 -14.80
N PHE A 391 -8.32 -15.40 -15.89
CA PHE A 391 -9.49 -14.84 -16.55
C PHE A 391 -9.44 -15.07 -18.09
N PRO A 392 -9.39 -16.33 -18.57
CA PRO A 392 -9.42 -16.61 -20.01
C PRO A 392 -10.74 -16.13 -20.65
N ASP A 393 -11.85 -16.28 -19.94
CA ASP A 393 -13.18 -15.79 -20.29
C ASP A 393 -13.21 -14.27 -20.54
N VAL A 394 -12.40 -13.50 -19.82
CA VAL A 394 -12.26 -12.05 -20.03
C VAL A 394 -11.51 -11.73 -21.34
N LEU A 395 -10.56 -12.57 -21.74
CA LEU A 395 -9.82 -12.42 -23.00
C LEU A 395 -10.66 -12.79 -24.21
N GLU A 396 -11.49 -13.83 -24.10
CA GLU A 396 -12.38 -14.29 -25.17
C GLU A 396 -13.43 -13.23 -25.56
N ILE A 397 -14.05 -12.57 -24.57
CA ILE A 397 -15.08 -11.56 -24.83
C ILE A 397 -14.55 -10.30 -25.52
N LEU A 398 -13.23 -10.07 -25.57
CA LEU A 398 -12.62 -8.92 -26.26
C LEU A 398 -13.10 -8.80 -27.71
N SER A 399 -13.22 -9.94 -28.41
CA SER A 399 -13.72 -10.00 -29.79
C SER A 399 -15.18 -9.52 -29.97
N SER A 400 -15.96 -9.48 -28.88
CA SER A 400 -17.36 -9.04 -28.87
C SER A 400 -17.59 -7.62 -28.35
N ILE A 401 -16.64 -7.07 -27.57
CA ILE A 401 -16.77 -5.75 -26.93
C ILE A 401 -15.93 -4.66 -27.63
N VAL A 402 -14.89 -5.04 -28.38
CA VAL A 402 -14.00 -4.10 -29.08
C VAL A 402 -14.64 -3.70 -30.41
N LYS A 403 -14.83 -2.39 -30.64
CA LYS A 403 -15.41 -1.87 -31.88
C LYS A 403 -14.40 -1.91 -33.05
N PRO A 404 -14.88 -2.02 -34.32
CA PRO A 404 -14.03 -1.91 -35.49
C PRO A 404 -13.22 -0.61 -35.51
N GLY A 405 -11.92 -0.71 -35.86
CA GLY A 405 -10.99 0.42 -35.87
C GLY A 405 -10.10 0.53 -34.62
N THR A 406 -10.45 -0.14 -33.53
CA THR A 406 -9.58 -0.34 -32.37
C THR A 406 -8.58 -1.47 -32.66
N LYS A 407 -7.28 -1.15 -32.67
CA LYS A 407 -6.18 -2.07 -33.03
C LYS A 407 -5.36 -2.51 -31.81
N ASN A 408 -5.01 -1.57 -30.95
CA ASN A 408 -4.25 -1.79 -29.72
C ASN A 408 -4.75 -0.80 -28.65
N PHE A 409 -4.68 -1.19 -27.38
CA PHE A 409 -5.13 -0.34 -26.27
C PHE A 409 -4.57 -0.76 -24.92
N VAL A 410 -4.74 0.13 -23.93
CA VAL A 410 -4.62 -0.17 -22.50
C VAL A 410 -5.86 0.35 -21.78
N LEU A 411 -6.71 -0.58 -21.35
CA LEU A 411 -8.02 -0.36 -20.73
C LEU A 411 -7.91 -0.58 -19.21
N ASP A 412 -8.57 0.27 -18.42
CA ASP A 412 -8.61 0.14 -16.95
C ASP A 412 -10.05 -0.17 -16.51
N CYS A 413 -10.23 -1.32 -15.86
CA CYS A 413 -11.55 -1.83 -15.47
C CYS A 413 -11.52 -2.55 -14.12
N GLU A 414 -12.69 -2.73 -13.50
CA GLU A 414 -12.87 -3.63 -12.38
C GLU A 414 -13.52 -4.93 -12.88
N ILE A 415 -12.90 -6.08 -12.59
CA ILE A 415 -13.45 -7.41 -12.87
C ILE A 415 -14.29 -7.81 -11.65
N VAL A 416 -15.61 -7.96 -11.82
CA VAL A 416 -16.56 -8.20 -10.72
C VAL A 416 -17.29 -9.52 -10.94
N ALA A 417 -17.58 -10.27 -9.89
CA ALA A 417 -18.39 -11.49 -10.02
C ALA A 417 -19.85 -11.13 -10.38
N TRP A 418 -20.48 -11.95 -11.23
CA TRP A 418 -21.81 -11.72 -11.79
C TRP A 418 -22.68 -12.96 -11.63
N ASP A 419 -23.94 -12.77 -11.24
CA ASP A 419 -24.99 -13.80 -11.28
C ASP A 419 -25.74 -13.68 -12.62
N PRO A 420 -25.55 -14.60 -13.59
CA PRO A 420 -26.20 -14.53 -14.89
C PRO A 420 -27.67 -14.99 -14.88
N GLU A 421 -28.17 -15.56 -13.77
CA GLU A 421 -29.58 -15.94 -13.62
C GLU A 421 -30.39 -14.77 -13.04
N LYS A 422 -29.80 -14.02 -12.12
CA LYS A 422 -30.45 -12.87 -11.45
C LYS A 422 -30.07 -11.51 -12.04
N ASN A 423 -29.09 -11.48 -12.94
CA ASN A 423 -28.50 -10.26 -13.50
C ASN A 423 -28.07 -9.24 -12.43
N CYS A 424 -27.28 -9.70 -11.45
CA CYS A 424 -26.79 -8.85 -10.37
C CYS A 424 -25.31 -9.06 -10.04
N LEU A 425 -24.70 -8.05 -9.40
CA LEU A 425 -23.33 -8.14 -8.87
C LEU A 425 -23.27 -9.12 -7.71
N LEU A 426 -22.20 -9.91 -7.66
CA LEU A 426 -21.88 -10.80 -6.56
C LEU A 426 -20.69 -10.27 -5.74
N PRO A 427 -20.65 -10.50 -4.41
CA PRO A 427 -19.59 -9.98 -3.55
C PRO A 427 -18.19 -10.45 -3.94
N PHE A 428 -17.17 -9.63 -3.64
CA PHE A 428 -15.76 -9.99 -3.86
C PHE A 428 -15.36 -11.35 -3.25
N GLN A 429 -16.00 -11.79 -2.16
CA GLN A 429 -15.76 -13.14 -1.62
C GLN A 429 -15.99 -14.24 -2.66
N ILE A 430 -17.05 -14.14 -3.48
CA ILE A 430 -17.37 -15.11 -4.53
C ILE A 430 -16.31 -15.05 -5.63
N LEU A 431 -15.93 -13.84 -6.09
CA LEU A 431 -14.84 -13.64 -7.04
C LEU A 431 -13.52 -14.30 -6.56
N SER A 432 -13.21 -14.14 -5.27
CA SER A 432 -11.99 -14.67 -4.65
C SER A 432 -11.91 -16.20 -4.62
N THR A 433 -13.04 -16.91 -4.85
CA THR A 433 -13.07 -18.38 -4.98
C THR A 433 -12.59 -18.88 -6.34
N ARG A 434 -12.46 -18.01 -7.36
CA ARG A 434 -11.92 -18.41 -8.67
C ARG A 434 -10.49 -18.94 -8.52
N LYS A 435 -10.21 -20.06 -9.22
CA LYS A 435 -8.87 -20.62 -9.35
C LYS A 435 -7.90 -19.54 -9.86
N ARG A 436 -6.68 -19.49 -9.30
CA ARG A 436 -5.69 -18.43 -9.62
C ARG A 436 -4.74 -18.76 -10.77
N LYS A 437 -4.59 -20.03 -11.12
CA LYS A 437 -3.64 -20.55 -12.14
C LYS A 437 -4.30 -21.69 -12.91
N ASP A 438 -3.88 -21.86 -14.15
CA ASP A 438 -4.27 -22.94 -15.06
C ASP A 438 -5.80 -23.11 -15.17
N VAL A 439 -6.51 -21.98 -15.25
CA VAL A 439 -7.97 -21.96 -15.43
C VAL A 439 -8.30 -22.31 -16.87
N LYS A 440 -9.18 -23.29 -17.05
CA LYS A 440 -9.82 -23.60 -18.33
C LYS A 440 -11.26 -23.08 -18.29
N GLU A 441 -11.82 -22.71 -19.44
CA GLU A 441 -13.23 -22.30 -19.58
C GLU A 441 -14.18 -23.28 -18.88
N SER A 442 -14.00 -24.59 -19.10
CA SER A 442 -14.79 -25.68 -18.50
C SER A 442 -14.82 -25.71 -16.97
N ASP A 443 -13.86 -25.07 -16.33
CA ASP A 443 -13.66 -25.06 -14.87
C ASP A 443 -14.21 -23.80 -14.21
N ILE A 444 -14.71 -22.83 -14.99
CA ILE A 444 -15.22 -21.55 -14.50
C ILE A 444 -16.62 -21.76 -13.90
N LYS A 445 -16.72 -21.56 -12.58
CA LYS A 445 -17.99 -21.62 -11.82
C LYS A 445 -18.53 -20.26 -11.41
N VAL A 446 -17.73 -19.20 -11.59
CA VAL A 446 -18.07 -17.83 -11.18
C VAL A 446 -17.88 -16.95 -12.41
N SER A 447 -18.99 -16.62 -13.05
CA SER A 447 -19.04 -15.65 -14.14
C SER A 447 -18.57 -14.28 -13.64
N VAL A 448 -18.01 -13.48 -14.55
CA VAL A 448 -17.56 -12.12 -14.26
C VAL A 448 -18.04 -11.14 -15.32
N CYS A 449 -18.29 -9.91 -14.89
CA CYS A 449 -18.55 -8.77 -15.75
C CYS A 449 -17.42 -7.74 -15.55
N LEU A 450 -17.00 -7.11 -16.65
CA LEU A 450 -16.02 -6.02 -16.67
C LEU A 450 -16.73 -4.67 -16.53
N TYR A 451 -16.28 -3.83 -15.60
CA TYR A 451 -16.73 -2.45 -15.49
C TYR A 451 -15.60 -1.50 -15.84
N ALA A 452 -15.59 -1.03 -17.09
CA ALA A 452 -14.55 -0.16 -17.63
C ALA A 452 -14.73 1.30 -17.17
N PHE A 453 -13.66 1.90 -16.65
CA PHE A 453 -13.71 3.23 -16.04
C PHE A 453 -12.63 4.22 -16.53
N ASP A 454 -11.64 3.77 -17.31
CA ASP A 454 -10.67 4.66 -17.98
C ASP A 454 -10.03 3.98 -19.20
N LEU A 455 -9.49 4.76 -20.13
CA LEU A 455 -8.73 4.28 -21.29
C LEU A 455 -7.41 5.07 -21.37
N LEU A 456 -6.30 4.35 -21.34
CA LEU A 456 -4.97 4.90 -21.03
C LEU A 456 -4.07 4.98 -22.27
N TYR A 457 -4.36 4.15 -23.27
CA TYR A 457 -3.67 4.07 -24.56
C TYR A 457 -4.64 3.58 -25.63
N LEU A 458 -4.55 4.12 -26.85
CA LEU A 458 -5.38 3.69 -27.98
C LEU A 458 -4.63 3.93 -29.31
N ASN A 459 -4.58 2.89 -30.15
CA ASN A 459 -4.12 2.98 -31.55
C ASN A 459 -2.76 3.67 -31.76
N GLY A 460 -1.79 3.42 -30.87
CA GLY A 460 -0.46 4.03 -30.92
C GLY A 460 -0.26 5.27 -30.03
N GLU A 461 -1.36 5.88 -29.55
CA GLU A 461 -1.33 7.12 -28.76
C GLU A 461 -1.51 6.86 -27.25
N SER A 462 -0.66 7.49 -26.44
CA SER A 462 -0.84 7.54 -24.97
C SER A 462 -1.86 8.61 -24.61
N LEU A 463 -2.91 8.22 -23.89
CA LEU A 463 -4.01 9.12 -23.52
C LEU A 463 -3.81 9.77 -22.15
N LEU A 464 -2.73 9.43 -21.42
CA LEU A 464 -2.53 9.82 -20.00
C LEU A 464 -2.59 11.34 -19.74
N GLN A 465 -2.13 12.15 -20.71
CA GLN A 465 -2.10 13.62 -20.60
C GLN A 465 -3.40 14.29 -21.05
N LYS A 466 -4.34 13.56 -21.66
CA LYS A 466 -5.69 14.07 -22.01
C LYS A 466 -6.55 14.19 -20.76
N SER A 467 -7.55 15.07 -20.80
CA SER A 467 -8.57 15.20 -19.75
C SER A 467 -9.36 13.91 -19.54
N PHE A 468 -10.01 13.75 -18.40
CA PHE A 468 -10.80 12.54 -18.15
C PHE A 468 -12.02 12.46 -19.08
N THR A 469 -12.60 13.61 -19.44
CA THR A 469 -13.64 13.73 -20.48
C THR A 469 -13.17 13.11 -21.81
N GLU A 470 -12.03 13.55 -22.36
CA GLU A 470 -11.48 13.01 -23.61
C GLU A 470 -11.19 11.49 -23.51
N ARG A 471 -10.61 11.02 -22.40
CA ARG A 471 -10.32 9.59 -22.22
C ARG A 471 -11.61 8.75 -22.16
N ARG A 472 -12.66 9.26 -21.53
CA ARG A 472 -13.99 8.64 -21.49
C ARG A 472 -14.68 8.64 -22.85
N GLU A 473 -14.54 9.69 -23.65
CA GLU A 473 -15.02 9.71 -25.04
C GLU A 473 -14.28 8.68 -25.90
N HIS A 474 -12.95 8.58 -25.80
CA HIS A 474 -12.18 7.53 -26.47
C HIS A 474 -12.61 6.12 -26.03
N LEU A 475 -12.89 5.91 -24.73
CA LEU A 475 -13.43 4.67 -24.19
C LEU A 475 -14.77 4.30 -24.82
N TYR A 476 -15.74 5.21 -24.86
CA TYR A 476 -17.06 4.95 -25.44
C TYR A 476 -17.01 4.75 -26.96
N ASN A 477 -16.06 5.39 -27.65
CA ASN A 477 -15.86 5.20 -29.08
C ASN A 477 -15.15 3.89 -29.44
N ALA A 478 -14.26 3.38 -28.57
CA ALA A 478 -13.48 2.17 -28.83
C ALA A 478 -14.19 0.85 -28.43
N PHE A 479 -15.19 0.90 -27.55
CA PHE A 479 -15.86 -0.29 -26.98
C PHE A 479 -17.40 -0.21 -27.05
N GLN A 480 -18.06 -1.36 -26.97
CA GLN A 480 -19.53 -1.51 -26.86
C GLN A 480 -19.91 -2.38 -25.66
N GLU A 481 -21.02 -2.04 -25.01
CA GLU A 481 -21.55 -2.81 -23.88
C GLU A 481 -22.16 -4.13 -24.33
N VAL A 482 -21.95 -5.16 -23.51
CA VAL A 482 -22.51 -6.51 -23.68
C VAL A 482 -22.98 -6.97 -22.30
N GLU A 483 -24.30 -7.15 -22.14
CA GLU A 483 -24.95 -7.45 -20.86
C GLU A 483 -24.30 -8.65 -20.15
N GLY A 484 -24.03 -8.49 -18.85
CA GLY A 484 -23.38 -9.50 -18.00
C GLY A 484 -21.91 -9.81 -18.32
N LYS A 485 -21.30 -9.13 -19.30
CA LYS A 485 -19.90 -9.35 -19.74
C LYS A 485 -19.04 -8.09 -19.69
N PHE A 486 -19.54 -6.97 -20.22
CA PHE A 486 -18.83 -5.69 -20.23
C PHE A 486 -19.82 -4.54 -20.19
N SER A 487 -19.61 -3.64 -19.25
CA SER A 487 -20.31 -2.37 -19.11
C SER A 487 -19.32 -1.24 -18.85
N PHE A 488 -19.73 -0.02 -19.14
CA PHE A 488 -19.04 1.15 -18.62
C PHE A 488 -19.38 1.36 -17.14
N ALA A 489 -18.47 1.97 -16.39
CA ALA A 489 -18.72 2.32 -15.00
C ALA A 489 -19.92 3.27 -14.92
N ARG A 490 -20.96 2.85 -14.17
CA ARG A 490 -22.16 3.64 -13.97
C ARG A 490 -21.78 4.94 -13.27
N HIS A 491 -22.15 6.07 -13.86
CA HIS A 491 -21.73 7.38 -13.41
C HIS A 491 -22.87 8.40 -13.40
N MET A 492 -22.66 9.48 -12.65
CA MET A 492 -23.52 10.65 -12.57
C MET A 492 -22.66 11.90 -12.37
N ASN A 493 -22.91 12.95 -13.15
CA ASN A 493 -22.29 14.26 -12.92
C ASN A 493 -23.15 15.00 -11.90
N ALA A 494 -22.71 14.98 -10.64
CA ALA A 494 -23.46 15.53 -9.51
C ALA A 494 -23.08 16.99 -9.22
N SER A 495 -23.99 17.73 -8.59
CA SER A 495 -23.84 19.16 -8.27
C SER A 495 -24.02 19.51 -6.79
N ASN A 496 -24.65 18.63 -6.00
CA ASN A 496 -24.99 18.86 -4.60
C ASN A 496 -24.85 17.59 -3.73
N VAL A 497 -25.03 17.74 -2.41
CA VAL A 497 -24.85 16.66 -1.43
C VAL A 497 -25.93 15.58 -1.60
N GLU A 498 -27.16 16.01 -1.85
CA GLU A 498 -28.37 15.19 -1.91
C GLU A 498 -28.31 14.20 -3.07
N GLU A 499 -27.90 14.67 -4.26
CA GLU A 499 -27.60 13.84 -5.43
C GLU A 499 -26.53 12.79 -5.12
N ILE A 500 -25.39 13.20 -4.54
CA ILE A 500 -24.29 12.27 -4.24
C ILE A 500 -24.71 11.24 -3.19
N GLN A 501 -25.50 11.63 -2.18
CA GLN A 501 -26.00 10.72 -1.16
C GLN A 501 -26.97 9.69 -1.77
N ALA A 502 -27.93 10.13 -2.59
CA ALA A 502 -28.85 9.21 -3.28
C ALA A 502 -28.12 8.23 -4.21
N PHE A 503 -27.12 8.69 -4.96
CA PHE A 503 -26.31 7.85 -5.84
C PHE A 503 -25.35 6.93 -5.07
N LEU A 504 -24.89 7.34 -3.89
CA LEU A 504 -24.12 6.50 -2.98
C LEU A 504 -25.00 5.37 -2.43
N ASP A 505 -26.21 5.68 -1.96
CA ASP A 505 -27.16 4.70 -1.45
C ASP A 505 -27.57 3.71 -2.55
N GLU A 506 -27.76 4.19 -3.78
CA GLU A 506 -27.96 3.32 -4.94
C GLU A 506 -26.76 2.40 -5.21
N SER A 507 -25.53 2.92 -5.15
CA SER A 507 -24.31 2.12 -5.35
C SER A 507 -24.19 0.99 -4.30
N VAL A 508 -24.50 1.29 -3.04
CA VAL A 508 -24.48 0.31 -1.94
C VAL A 508 -25.57 -0.74 -2.12
N LYS A 509 -26.80 -0.34 -2.48
CA LYS A 509 -27.89 -1.27 -2.82
C LYS A 509 -27.52 -2.16 -4.02
N GLY A 510 -26.77 -1.61 -4.98
CA GLY A 510 -26.18 -2.34 -6.10
C GLY A 510 -24.99 -3.24 -5.75
N SER A 511 -24.66 -3.48 -4.48
CA SER A 511 -23.49 -4.27 -4.02
C SER A 511 -22.12 -3.70 -4.42
N CYS A 512 -21.99 -2.38 -4.54
CA CYS A 512 -20.71 -1.67 -4.65
C CYS A 512 -20.20 -1.16 -3.28
N GLU A 513 -18.90 -0.89 -3.15
CA GLU A 513 -18.31 -0.36 -1.90
C GLU A 513 -18.68 1.10 -1.59
N GLY A 514 -19.25 1.82 -2.56
CA GLY A 514 -19.56 3.25 -2.50
C GLY A 514 -19.29 3.95 -3.83
N LEU A 515 -18.71 5.16 -3.79
CA LEU A 515 -18.45 6.00 -4.97
C LEU A 515 -16.97 6.37 -5.16
N MET A 516 -16.58 6.50 -6.42
CA MET A 516 -15.37 7.18 -6.87
C MET A 516 -15.76 8.57 -7.37
N VAL A 517 -15.09 9.63 -6.92
CA VAL A 517 -15.29 10.99 -7.46
C VAL A 517 -14.07 11.34 -8.31
N LYS A 518 -14.28 11.74 -9.56
CA LYS A 518 -13.21 12.07 -10.52
C LYS A 518 -13.41 13.47 -11.09
N ILE A 519 -12.35 14.28 -11.13
CA ILE A 519 -12.33 15.55 -11.88
C ILE A 519 -12.44 15.22 -13.38
N LEU A 520 -13.33 15.91 -14.10
CA LEU A 520 -13.57 15.71 -15.54
C LEU A 520 -12.55 16.45 -16.41
N ASP A 521 -12.36 17.74 -16.14
CA ASP A 521 -11.62 18.66 -17.02
C ASP A 521 -10.54 19.48 -16.29
N GLY A 522 -9.71 20.17 -17.06
CA GLY A 522 -8.65 21.04 -16.54
C GLY A 522 -7.35 20.30 -16.14
N PRO A 523 -6.36 21.01 -15.57
CA PRO A 523 -5.01 20.45 -15.36
C PRO A 523 -4.97 19.22 -14.44
N GLU A 524 -5.91 19.15 -13.50
CA GLU A 524 -6.04 18.07 -12.50
C GLU A 524 -6.99 16.94 -12.95
N SER A 525 -7.23 16.78 -14.27
CA SER A 525 -8.04 15.69 -14.84
C SER A 525 -7.23 14.63 -15.61
N SER A 526 -5.93 14.85 -15.79
CA SER A 526 -5.00 13.89 -16.37
C SER A 526 -4.89 12.60 -15.53
N TYR A 527 -4.51 11.50 -16.17
CA TYR A 527 -4.24 10.25 -15.47
C TYR A 527 -2.84 10.31 -14.86
N GLU A 528 -2.73 10.13 -13.55
CA GLU A 528 -1.47 10.25 -12.81
C GLU A 528 -1.04 8.91 -12.18
N PRO A 529 -0.22 8.10 -12.88
CA PRO A 529 0.28 6.83 -12.40
C PRO A 529 0.98 6.95 -11.04
N SER A 530 0.78 5.96 -10.16
CA SER A 530 1.27 5.91 -8.78
C SER A 530 0.77 7.02 -7.82
N LYS A 531 0.25 8.16 -8.30
CA LYS A 531 -0.15 9.27 -7.44
C LYS A 531 -1.48 8.98 -6.74
N ARG A 532 -1.59 9.47 -5.51
CA ARG A 532 -2.84 9.64 -4.77
C ARG A 532 -3.19 11.13 -4.72
N SER A 533 -3.44 11.71 -5.88
CA SER A 533 -3.79 13.13 -6.02
C SER A 533 -5.23 13.42 -5.58
N ARG A 534 -5.62 14.69 -5.60
CA ARG A 534 -6.99 15.13 -5.31
C ARG A 534 -7.95 14.84 -6.46
N ASN A 535 -7.42 14.46 -7.63
CA ASN A 535 -8.14 14.23 -8.87
C ASN A 535 -9.16 13.09 -8.73
N TRP A 536 -8.79 12.03 -8.00
CA TRP A 536 -9.64 10.88 -7.71
C TRP A 536 -9.84 10.75 -6.19
N LEU A 537 -11.09 10.84 -5.74
CA LEU A 537 -11.49 10.59 -4.35
C LEU A 537 -12.30 9.30 -4.26
N LYS A 538 -12.38 8.71 -3.07
CA LYS A 538 -13.29 7.59 -2.79
C LYS A 538 -14.10 7.85 -1.54
N ILE A 539 -15.42 7.75 -1.69
CA ILE A 539 -16.41 7.82 -0.64
C ILE A 539 -16.89 6.39 -0.40
N LYS A 540 -16.79 5.92 0.85
CA LYS A 540 -17.28 4.60 1.25
C LYS A 540 -18.27 4.72 2.40
N LYS A 541 -19.20 3.78 2.47
CA LYS A 541 -20.16 3.64 3.58
C LYS A 541 -19.45 3.60 4.95
N ASP A 542 -18.36 2.84 5.07
CA ASP A 542 -17.59 2.69 6.32
C ASP A 542 -16.84 3.97 6.75
N TYR A 543 -16.67 4.96 5.87
CA TYR A 543 -15.98 6.21 6.17
C TYR A 543 -16.93 7.34 6.59
N ILE A 544 -18.23 7.25 6.31
CA ILE A 544 -19.19 8.30 6.68
C ILE A 544 -19.36 8.35 8.20
N SER A 545 -19.10 9.54 8.73
CA SER A 545 -19.16 9.83 10.16
C SER A 545 -20.61 10.06 10.60
N GLY A 546 -21.35 9.00 10.93
CA GLY A 546 -22.77 9.12 11.26
C GLY A 546 -23.53 7.84 11.64
N GLY A 547 -22.86 6.73 11.98
CA GLY A 547 -23.51 5.51 12.49
C GLY A 547 -23.97 4.47 11.44
N ILE A 548 -23.50 4.57 10.19
CA ILE A 548 -23.91 3.68 9.08
C ILE A 548 -22.85 2.59 8.77
N GLY A 549 -21.80 2.47 9.60
CA GLY A 549 -20.75 1.46 9.44
C GLY A 549 -20.58 0.64 10.72
N ASP A 550 -20.80 -0.67 10.58
CA ASP A 550 -20.76 -1.67 11.66
C ASP A 550 -19.45 -1.62 12.47
N SER A 551 -19.58 -1.28 13.76
CA SER A 551 -18.56 -1.54 14.77
C SER A 551 -19.01 -2.69 15.67
N LEU A 552 -18.03 -3.50 16.09
CA LEU A 552 -18.22 -4.64 16.98
C LEU A 552 -17.36 -4.44 18.23
N ASP A 553 -17.93 -4.76 19.38
CA ASP A 553 -17.22 -4.77 20.66
C ASP A 553 -16.70 -6.19 20.89
N LEU A 554 -15.39 -6.41 20.78
CA LEU A 554 -14.79 -7.74 20.74
C LEU A 554 -13.76 -7.96 21.86
N VAL A 555 -13.75 -9.17 22.39
CA VAL A 555 -12.86 -9.57 23.50
C VAL A 555 -11.47 -9.95 22.98
N VAL A 556 -10.42 -9.45 23.63
CA VAL A 556 -9.04 -9.85 23.34
C VAL A 556 -8.74 -11.18 24.03
N VAL A 557 -8.50 -12.24 23.26
CA VAL A 557 -8.27 -13.61 23.80
C VAL A 557 -6.84 -14.13 23.59
N GLY A 558 -6.04 -13.50 22.73
CA GLY A 558 -4.63 -13.87 22.54
C GLY A 558 -3.85 -12.93 21.61
N ALA A 559 -2.57 -13.21 21.40
CA ALA A 559 -1.69 -12.41 20.54
C ALA A 559 -0.63 -13.23 19.81
N TYR A 560 -0.09 -12.59 18.76
CA TYR A 560 1.01 -13.08 17.95
C TYR A 560 2.24 -12.19 18.18
N LEU A 561 3.41 -12.82 18.32
CA LEU A 561 4.67 -12.12 18.53
C LEU A 561 4.99 -11.23 17.33
N GLY A 562 5.35 -9.98 17.59
CA GLY A 562 5.70 -9.04 16.53
C GLY A 562 6.95 -9.47 15.77
N ARG A 563 6.97 -9.19 14.46
CA ARG A 563 8.12 -9.43 13.58
C ARG A 563 8.69 -8.09 13.08
N GLY A 564 9.98 -8.06 12.75
CA GLY A 564 10.65 -6.84 12.28
C GLY A 564 10.64 -5.73 13.34
N LYS A 565 10.12 -4.54 13.01
CA LYS A 565 10.06 -3.40 13.94
C LYS A 565 9.24 -3.65 15.22
N ARG A 566 8.34 -4.65 15.22
CA ARG A 566 7.46 -4.98 16.36
C ARG A 566 8.01 -6.10 17.26
N THR A 567 9.26 -6.54 17.14
CA THR A 567 9.79 -7.68 17.93
C THR A 567 9.78 -7.51 19.46
N SER A 568 9.63 -6.28 19.96
CA SER A 568 9.48 -5.98 21.40
C SER A 568 8.04 -6.01 21.91
N VAL A 569 7.04 -6.17 21.05
CA VAL A 569 5.60 -6.06 21.38
C VAL A 569 4.76 -7.12 20.67
N TYR A 570 3.46 -7.16 20.98
CA TYR A 570 2.50 -7.93 20.20
C TYR A 570 2.23 -7.28 18.85
N GLY A 571 2.42 -8.05 17.77
CA GLY A 571 2.28 -7.56 16.41
C GLY A 571 0.85 -7.62 15.86
N THR A 572 0.04 -8.52 16.40
CA THR A 572 -1.33 -8.83 16.00
C THR A 572 -2.05 -9.50 17.17
N PHE A 573 -3.34 -9.24 17.33
CA PHE A 573 -4.19 -9.77 18.40
C PHE A 573 -5.28 -10.67 17.83
N LEU A 574 -5.67 -11.70 18.56
CA LEU A 574 -6.80 -12.59 18.26
C LEU A 574 -8.01 -12.12 19.07
N LEU A 575 -9.11 -11.86 18.38
CA LEU A 575 -10.34 -11.35 18.99
C LEU A 575 -11.49 -12.37 18.87
N ALA A 576 -12.44 -12.27 19.79
CA ALA A 576 -13.63 -13.11 19.86
C ALA A 576 -14.91 -12.30 20.11
N CYS A 577 -16.04 -12.79 19.60
CA CYS A 577 -17.38 -12.42 20.04
C CYS A 577 -17.81 -13.34 21.20
N TYR A 578 -18.85 -12.97 21.94
CA TYR A 578 -19.41 -13.81 23.00
C TYR A 578 -20.57 -14.67 22.48
N ASP A 579 -20.65 -15.94 22.84
CA ASP A 579 -21.76 -16.82 22.50
C ASP A 579 -22.55 -17.16 23.77
N PRO A 580 -23.70 -16.50 24.02
CA PRO A 580 -24.45 -16.69 25.25
C PRO A 580 -25.09 -18.08 25.36
N ASP A 581 -25.33 -18.78 24.24
CA ASP A 581 -25.95 -20.11 24.21
C ASP A 581 -25.04 -21.20 24.80
N ASN A 582 -23.71 -21.06 24.61
CA ASN A 582 -22.70 -22.03 25.04
C ASN A 582 -21.72 -21.45 26.08
N GLU A 583 -21.94 -20.22 26.52
CA GLU A 583 -21.08 -19.44 27.45
C GLU A 583 -19.61 -19.40 27.01
N GLU A 584 -19.34 -19.21 25.70
CA GLU A 584 -18.00 -19.28 25.11
C GLU A 584 -17.58 -18.03 24.33
N TYR A 585 -16.27 -17.82 24.23
CA TYR A 585 -15.68 -16.80 23.36
C TYR A 585 -15.30 -17.41 22.02
N GLN A 586 -16.07 -17.08 20.98
CA GLN A 586 -15.88 -17.57 19.63
C GLN A 586 -14.96 -16.62 18.84
N THR A 587 -13.80 -17.14 18.42
CA THR A 587 -12.83 -16.33 17.65
C THR A 587 -13.42 -15.84 16.33
N ILE A 588 -13.26 -14.55 16.05
CA ILE A 588 -13.86 -13.85 14.89
C ILE A 588 -12.82 -13.26 13.93
N CYS A 589 -11.70 -12.71 14.43
CA CYS A 589 -10.70 -12.10 13.56
C CYS A 589 -9.32 -11.98 14.21
N LYS A 590 -8.32 -11.64 13.39
CA LYS A 590 -7.00 -11.15 13.82
C LYS A 590 -6.88 -9.67 13.45
N ILE A 591 -6.39 -8.83 14.35
CA ILE A 591 -6.17 -7.40 14.08
C ILE A 591 -4.74 -6.96 14.38
N GLY A 592 -4.16 -6.16 13.49
CA GLY A 592 -2.80 -5.58 13.64
C GLY A 592 -2.72 -4.10 13.23
N THR A 593 -3.88 -3.48 13.00
CA THR A 593 -4.09 -2.15 12.41
C THR A 593 -5.12 -1.35 13.21
N GLY A 594 -4.97 -0.02 13.22
CA GLY A 594 -5.75 0.90 14.07
C GLY A 594 -4.95 1.45 15.26
N PHE A 595 -3.84 0.78 15.61
CA PHE A 595 -2.96 1.15 16.71
C PHE A 595 -1.90 2.18 16.32
N SER A 596 -1.63 3.14 17.21
CA SER A 596 -0.36 3.88 17.25
C SER A 596 0.72 3.04 17.95
N ASP A 597 2.00 3.30 17.70
CA ASP A 597 3.09 2.57 18.37
C ASP A 597 3.03 2.70 19.91
N ALA A 598 2.67 3.89 20.41
CA ALA A 598 2.43 4.13 21.84
C ALA A 598 1.26 3.33 22.42
N SER A 599 0.19 3.09 21.63
CA SER A 599 -0.90 2.20 22.05
C SER A 599 -0.45 0.73 22.09
N LEU A 600 0.37 0.27 21.14
CA LEU A 600 0.90 -1.10 21.14
C LEU A 600 1.77 -1.38 22.37
N GLU A 601 2.60 -0.43 22.80
CA GLU A 601 3.35 -0.56 24.06
C GLU A 601 2.44 -0.62 25.30
N THR A 602 1.39 0.18 25.33
CA THR A 602 0.40 0.19 26.43
C THR A 602 -0.36 -1.14 26.50
N HIS A 603 -0.89 -1.62 25.36
CA HIS A 603 -1.54 -2.92 25.27
C HIS A 603 -0.59 -4.07 25.62
N PHE A 604 0.68 -4.02 25.17
CA PHE A 604 1.68 -5.02 25.52
C PHE A 604 1.89 -5.08 27.04
N LYS A 605 2.14 -3.94 27.71
CA LYS A 605 2.33 -3.90 29.17
C LYS A 605 1.11 -4.48 29.92
N PHE A 606 -0.11 -4.06 29.56
CA PHE A 606 -1.34 -4.51 30.20
C PHE A 606 -1.62 -6.02 29.97
N LEU A 607 -1.47 -6.51 28.74
CA LEU A 607 -1.77 -7.90 28.40
C LEU A 607 -0.66 -8.87 28.83
N LYS A 608 0.60 -8.42 28.94
CA LYS A 608 1.75 -9.22 29.41
C LYS A 608 1.51 -9.81 30.81
N GLU A 609 0.85 -9.05 31.69
CA GLU A 609 0.49 -9.45 33.05
C GLU A 609 -0.67 -10.47 33.10
N ARG A 610 -1.37 -10.67 31.98
CA ARG A 610 -2.64 -11.44 31.89
C ARG A 610 -2.49 -12.66 30.99
N GLU A 611 -1.25 -13.10 30.76
CA GLU A 611 -0.93 -14.26 29.95
C GLU A 611 -1.30 -15.57 30.64
N ILE A 612 -1.86 -16.48 29.86
CA ILE A 612 -2.17 -17.85 30.28
C ILE A 612 -1.43 -18.85 29.40
N HIS A 613 -0.98 -19.95 30.02
CA HIS A 613 -0.18 -20.98 29.33
C HIS A 613 -1.00 -21.71 28.26
N GLU A 614 -2.29 -21.93 28.52
CA GLU A 614 -3.21 -22.69 27.68
C GLU A 614 -4.56 -21.97 27.55
N PRO A 615 -5.27 -22.13 26.42
CA PRO A 615 -6.59 -21.56 26.24
C PRO A 615 -7.58 -22.14 27.24
N LYS A 616 -8.56 -21.33 27.63
CA LYS A 616 -9.67 -21.77 28.46
C LYS A 616 -10.57 -22.72 27.65
N LYS A 617 -11.29 -23.62 28.35
CA LYS A 617 -12.21 -24.57 27.70
C LYS A 617 -13.34 -23.87 26.94
N TYR A 618 -13.75 -22.69 27.42
CA TYR A 618 -14.74 -21.81 26.82
C TYR A 618 -14.16 -20.89 25.72
N TYR A 619 -13.00 -21.20 25.14
CA TYR A 619 -12.48 -20.53 23.94
C TYR A 619 -12.68 -21.40 22.71
N ASN A 620 -13.54 -20.97 21.78
CA ASN A 620 -13.81 -21.70 20.54
C ASN A 620 -12.97 -21.11 19.39
N TYR A 621 -11.96 -21.88 18.97
CA TYR A 621 -10.96 -21.44 18.01
C TYR A 621 -10.49 -22.59 17.10
N ASP A 622 -10.05 -22.23 15.89
CA ASP A 622 -9.39 -23.18 15.00
C ASP A 622 -7.88 -23.27 15.24
N LYS A 623 -7.28 -24.45 15.04
CA LYS A 623 -5.83 -24.63 15.13
C LYS A 623 -5.06 -23.73 14.15
N GLY A 624 -5.64 -23.39 12.99
CA GLY A 624 -5.07 -22.39 12.06
C GLY A 624 -5.12 -20.94 12.57
N ALA A 625 -5.93 -20.66 13.59
CA ALA A 625 -6.03 -19.39 14.29
C ALA A 625 -5.39 -19.42 15.70
N LYS A 626 -4.60 -20.45 16.03
CA LYS A 626 -3.87 -20.51 17.32
C LYS A 626 -2.89 -19.32 17.44
N PRO A 627 -2.96 -18.52 18.51
CA PRO A 627 -2.00 -17.45 18.80
C PRO A 627 -0.70 -18.00 19.41
N ASP A 628 0.35 -17.17 19.43
CA ASP A 628 1.60 -17.49 20.12
C ASP A 628 1.44 -17.39 21.64
N VAL A 629 0.56 -16.49 22.11
CA VAL A 629 0.27 -16.18 23.51
C VAL A 629 -1.25 -16.11 23.71
N TRP A 630 -1.76 -16.67 24.81
CA TRP A 630 -3.16 -16.57 25.23
C TRP A 630 -3.31 -15.58 26.38
N PHE A 631 -4.48 -14.96 26.50
CA PHE A 631 -4.82 -14.08 27.62
C PHE A 631 -6.08 -14.54 28.35
N GLU A 632 -6.23 -14.14 29.61
CA GLU A 632 -7.55 -14.10 30.27
C GLU A 632 -8.48 -13.12 29.53
N PRO A 633 -9.80 -13.40 29.44
CA PRO A 633 -10.74 -12.47 28.83
C PRO A 633 -10.93 -11.30 29.80
N CYS A 634 -10.37 -10.13 29.46
CA CYS A 634 -10.27 -9.02 30.41
C CYS A 634 -10.45 -7.63 29.80
N GLN A 635 -10.50 -7.52 28.47
CA GLN A 635 -10.55 -6.24 27.77
C GLN A 635 -11.37 -6.40 26.49
N VAL A 636 -12.32 -5.47 26.31
CA VAL A 636 -13.15 -5.35 25.11
C VAL A 636 -12.64 -4.17 24.28
N TRP A 637 -12.54 -4.36 22.98
CA TRP A 637 -12.13 -3.34 22.01
C TRP A 637 -13.26 -3.08 21.02
N GLU A 638 -13.51 -1.80 20.74
CA GLU A 638 -14.34 -1.41 19.61
C GLU A 638 -13.52 -1.60 18.33
N VAL A 639 -14.06 -2.39 17.41
CA VAL A 639 -13.46 -2.76 16.14
C VAL A 639 -14.39 -2.39 15.01
N LYS A 640 -13.95 -1.50 14.12
CA LYS A 640 -14.70 -1.17 12.92
C LYS A 640 -14.29 -2.09 11.77
N THR A 641 -15.28 -2.58 11.02
CA THR A 641 -15.08 -3.40 9.82
C THR A 641 -15.58 -2.67 8.57
N ALA A 642 -15.20 -3.14 7.38
CA ALA A 642 -15.89 -2.75 6.16
C ALA A 642 -17.13 -3.64 5.95
N ASP A 643 -16.92 -4.95 6.00
CA ASP A 643 -17.94 -5.99 5.80
C ASP A 643 -17.72 -7.15 6.79
N LEU A 644 -18.71 -8.03 6.92
CA LEU A 644 -18.64 -9.35 7.53
C LEU A 644 -18.59 -10.43 6.43
N SER A 645 -17.87 -11.52 6.70
CA SER A 645 -17.41 -12.44 5.66
C SER A 645 -17.44 -13.88 6.17
N ILE A 646 -17.90 -14.86 5.38
CA ILE A 646 -17.87 -16.28 5.79
C ILE A 646 -16.41 -16.75 5.90
N SER A 647 -16.09 -17.46 6.98
CA SER A 647 -14.73 -17.87 7.32
C SER A 647 -14.55 -19.38 7.48
N PRO A 648 -13.57 -20.00 6.82
CA PRO A 648 -13.22 -21.39 7.05
C PRO A 648 -12.46 -21.65 8.36
N ILE A 649 -12.01 -20.60 9.07
CA ILE A 649 -11.15 -20.73 10.27
C ILE A 649 -11.68 -20.04 11.53
N TYR A 650 -12.54 -19.03 11.41
CA TYR A 650 -13.14 -18.38 12.58
C TYR A 650 -14.45 -19.06 12.95
N LYS A 651 -14.80 -19.00 14.24
CA LYS A 651 -15.88 -19.80 14.85
C LYS A 651 -17.09 -18.97 15.27
N ALA A 652 -16.97 -17.63 15.23
CA ALA A 652 -18.06 -16.70 15.50
C ALA A 652 -19.31 -17.02 14.67
N GLY A 653 -20.44 -17.31 15.31
CA GLY A 653 -21.69 -17.63 14.61
C GLY A 653 -21.64 -18.90 13.77
N LEU A 654 -20.75 -19.85 14.09
CA LEU A 654 -20.66 -21.15 13.43
C LEU A 654 -22.02 -21.86 13.46
N GLY A 655 -22.49 -22.34 12.30
CA GLY A 655 -23.82 -22.98 12.18
C GLY A 655 -25.00 -21.99 12.14
N LYS A 656 -24.82 -20.71 12.53
CA LYS A 656 -25.90 -19.71 12.49
C LYS A 656 -26.14 -19.16 11.07
N VAL A 657 -25.14 -19.20 10.18
CA VAL A 657 -25.28 -18.75 8.77
C VAL A 657 -24.81 -19.79 7.75
N ASP A 658 -23.62 -20.37 7.93
CA ASP A 658 -23.13 -21.53 7.16
C ASP A 658 -23.11 -22.75 8.10
N PRO A 659 -23.61 -23.93 7.70
CA PRO A 659 -23.64 -25.12 8.56
C PRO A 659 -22.28 -25.60 9.08
N SER A 660 -21.18 -25.16 8.44
CA SER A 660 -19.82 -25.65 8.64
C SER A 660 -18.77 -24.57 8.89
N LYS A 661 -19.14 -23.29 8.76
CA LYS A 661 -18.23 -22.14 8.81
C LYS A 661 -18.78 -21.05 9.73
N GLY A 662 -17.88 -20.33 10.40
CA GLY A 662 -18.21 -19.13 11.14
C GLY A 662 -18.08 -17.87 10.26
N ILE A 663 -18.09 -16.73 10.92
CA ILE A 663 -18.03 -15.38 10.34
C ILE A 663 -16.73 -14.70 10.78
N SER A 664 -16.25 -13.76 9.96
CA SER A 664 -15.05 -12.96 10.19
C SER A 664 -15.21 -11.56 9.63
N LEU A 665 -14.34 -10.63 10.05
CA LEU A 665 -14.38 -9.23 9.66
C LEU A 665 -13.44 -8.94 8.47
N ARG A 666 -13.90 -8.11 7.51
CA ARG A 666 -13.13 -7.61 6.36
C ARG A 666 -12.53 -6.24 6.67
N PHE A 667 -11.20 -6.14 6.62
CA PHE A 667 -10.42 -4.94 7.00
C PHE A 667 -10.68 -4.41 8.43
N PRO A 668 -10.70 -5.27 9.47
CA PRO A 668 -10.96 -4.84 10.84
C PRO A 668 -9.87 -3.90 11.38
N ARG A 669 -10.27 -2.87 12.12
CA ARG A 669 -9.37 -1.88 12.72
C ARG A 669 -9.80 -1.59 14.15
N PHE A 670 -8.82 -1.57 15.05
CA PHE A 670 -9.01 -1.05 16.40
C PHE A 670 -9.44 0.42 16.33
N ILE A 671 -10.45 0.78 17.11
CA ILE A 671 -10.90 2.17 17.32
C ILE A 671 -10.51 2.63 18.72
N GLN A 672 -10.99 1.93 19.75
CA GLN A 672 -10.75 2.26 21.16
C GLN A 672 -10.94 1.06 22.10
N ILE A 673 -10.45 1.19 23.33
CA ILE A 673 -10.80 0.28 24.43
C ILE A 673 -12.18 0.65 24.93
N ARG A 674 -13.04 -0.34 25.17
CA ARG A 674 -14.35 -0.17 25.82
C ARG A 674 -14.21 -0.44 27.31
N GLU A 675 -13.76 0.57 28.05
CA GLU A 675 -13.63 0.51 29.52
C GLU A 675 -15.01 0.40 30.22
N ASP A 676 -16.08 0.72 29.51
CA ASP A 676 -17.48 0.62 29.93
C ASP A 676 -18.09 -0.79 29.74
N LYS A 677 -17.36 -1.75 29.16
CA LYS A 677 -17.84 -3.11 28.86
C LYS A 677 -16.97 -4.20 29.49
N LYS A 678 -17.63 -5.23 30.03
CA LYS A 678 -17.00 -6.50 30.38
C LYS A 678 -16.94 -7.44 29.17
N PRO A 679 -16.07 -8.46 29.19
CA PRO A 679 -16.02 -9.49 28.14
C PRO A 679 -17.39 -10.10 27.79
N GLU A 680 -18.27 -10.29 28.77
CA GLU A 680 -19.62 -10.85 28.59
C GLU A 680 -20.60 -9.84 27.94
N ASP A 681 -20.29 -8.54 27.96
CA ASP A 681 -21.04 -7.45 27.30
C ASP A 681 -20.58 -7.23 25.84
N ALA A 682 -19.68 -8.06 25.32
CA ALA A 682 -19.21 -8.03 23.94
C ALA A 682 -20.33 -8.32 22.93
N THR A 683 -20.11 -7.95 21.67
CA THR A 683 -21.03 -8.28 20.56
C THR A 683 -21.22 -9.81 20.51
N THR A 684 -22.47 -10.25 20.38
CA THR A 684 -22.82 -11.68 20.47
C THR A 684 -22.70 -12.42 19.14
N SER A 685 -22.61 -13.74 19.18
CA SER A 685 -22.62 -14.63 18.00
C SER A 685 -23.86 -14.41 17.10
N ASP A 686 -25.03 -14.15 17.70
CA ASP A 686 -26.27 -13.82 16.98
C ASP A 686 -26.22 -12.42 16.35
N GLN A 687 -25.72 -11.42 17.07
CA GLN A 687 -25.52 -10.08 16.51
C GLN A 687 -24.58 -10.14 15.30
N VAL A 688 -23.48 -10.88 15.38
CA VAL A 688 -22.57 -11.13 14.24
C VAL A 688 -23.31 -11.81 13.08
N ALA A 689 -24.17 -12.79 13.34
CA ALA A 689 -24.96 -13.48 12.31
C ALA A 689 -26.01 -12.56 11.66
N ASP A 690 -26.69 -11.72 12.43
CA ASP A 690 -27.68 -10.77 11.92
C ASP A 690 -27.05 -9.63 11.14
N MET A 691 -25.93 -9.08 11.63
CA MET A 691 -25.11 -8.10 10.90
C MET A 691 -24.62 -8.69 9.58
N TYR A 692 -24.19 -9.96 9.54
CA TYR A 692 -23.84 -10.60 8.26
C TYR A 692 -25.05 -10.70 7.31
N ARG A 693 -26.21 -11.12 7.81
CA ARG A 693 -27.45 -11.26 7.01
C ARG A 693 -27.95 -9.92 6.47
N SER A 694 -27.83 -8.83 7.22
CA SER A 694 -28.31 -7.50 6.78
C SER A 694 -27.52 -6.93 5.61
N GLN A 695 -26.27 -7.37 5.37
CA GLN A 695 -25.48 -6.94 4.21
C GLN A 695 -26.12 -7.32 2.86
N PHE A 696 -26.97 -8.35 2.84
CA PHE A 696 -27.56 -8.90 1.62
C PHE A 696 -29.07 -8.65 1.51
N ARG A 697 -29.69 -7.99 2.51
CA ARG A 697 -31.10 -7.61 2.43
C ARG A 697 -31.21 -6.28 1.68
N THR A 698 -31.66 -6.34 0.43
CA THR A 698 -32.53 -5.28 -0.08
C THR A 698 -33.78 -5.27 0.79
N GLU A 699 -34.08 -4.14 1.42
CA GLU A 699 -35.42 -3.89 1.95
C GLU A 699 -36.40 -3.89 0.77
N GLU A 700 -37.42 -4.75 0.81
CA GLU A 700 -38.53 -4.80 -0.15
C GLU A 700 -39.53 -3.66 0.10
#